data_AF-A0A365XNV5-F1
#
_entry.id   AF-A0A365XNV5-F1
#
_cell.length_a   1.000
_cell.length_b   1.000
_cell.length_c   1.000
_cell.angle_alpha   90.00
_cell.angle_beta   90.00
_cell.angle_gamma   90.00
#
_symmetry.space_group_name_H-M   'P 1'
#
loop_
_entity.id
_entity.type
_entity.pdbx_description
1 polymer ?
#
loop_
_entity_poly.entity_id
_entity_poly.type
_entity_poly.pdbx_seq_one_letter_code
_entity_poly.pdbx_strand_id
1 'polypeptide(L)'
;MALFILIPFVCWAQGDQTAIKVKVTPSGLTTNAWLHLPDDYSTTNTNYPLIIFLHGLGEGGTDINAVLGQGLPKAIANGAKMNFTVGGKLYKFIVVSPQIEGGWAKDFMVQAVLEDMKAKYRVDVSRIYLTGLSAGGYGTWNYVTSSKAYADNIAAIVPVSPAAISAEQANSLCNTVVAAGVPVWSFAGSGSSDAAFLSNMQSYEQKYNSCNPDVKAVSRIVYGSGHDGGTWDKVYNPGHTYQQPNIYEWMLQFTNKSVTQPVNHPPVIVLAKSSISVKAPVSTILLDGTASYAPNSRITKYRWEKISGPSQGVLISPDAASVTLSSPAVGNYVLSLTVTNAQGVSSTANATVTVNATGSSVACNCKHVIQPGPGGGIYSDGSLRNVQPGDTICIPAGNYPYIQFFNYKGSPEKPLVFINCGGQVRVGDGGNYGLIFNHSQYFKVTGSGSDDKYGFYIDGVGKLLSSGLAMGKGCTDYEAERIEVARAAAGVLAKINPDCDPINQYPNFTIRNLSFHDLYVHDTGGEGLYIGHTLPNGIDVTCSDGSVVHVLPPRIYNLKIYNVITRNTGWDGIQVASTPEGAEIFNNEVYNFGTENKGSQQAGIIMGGESRGVIYNNKVIKGTGNAIEVFGTGLTKVYNNIISDCGWDGTATGQDAIFVDDRPTRNNYKPLQVYLLNNTVVNSRRSGIMILSTYGTVGTDNLLYNNLIVGGGSSVSGDRGFVNIMRGIEYKSSSNLYLANEGVAGFRDAPEKDFHLVAGSPAVDKGMDLTSYGITSDFDGDVRPYNRIFDVGADEYSGETPGNRPPVARAGNNISITLPVNSVQLDGSASSDPDGTIISYEWEKIGGPAATIVSPASARTAVSGLVVGSYTFELTVTDNKGITAKDRVTVTVYPEGHKSPVANAGRSVTITLPVSAVKLDGSASYSPDGQLVKYFWQRIFGDVGAQIISADKDIAFVTGLVKGLYEFMLTVTDDKGENASATVTLTVLDDNDHGSRRIVLFPNPSSDFLQLRLDEALTDNISVHIYSITGKLIQTYTFKQGTTVQEQLDIRKLVPGIYMLQITNGKDFNETIKFVKS
;
A
#
# COMPACT_ATOMS: atom_id res chain seq x y z
N MET A 1 -23.53 10.43 41.76
CA MET A 1 -24.26 9.14 41.73
C MET A 1 -25.09 9.09 40.45
N ALA A 2 -24.50 8.60 39.37
CA ALA A 2 -25.15 8.37 38.07
C ALA A 2 -24.27 7.40 37.25
N LEU A 3 -24.88 6.61 36.37
CA LEU A 3 -24.19 5.66 35.50
C LEU A 3 -23.50 6.37 34.33
N PHE A 4 -22.31 5.89 33.94
CA PHE A 4 -21.84 6.01 32.57
C PHE A 4 -22.24 4.76 31.80
N ILE A 5 -22.89 4.92 30.66
CA ILE A 5 -23.19 3.84 29.71
C ILE A 5 -22.16 3.93 28.59
N LEU A 6 -21.37 2.87 28.41
CA LEU A 6 -20.47 2.71 27.27
C LEU A 6 -21.26 2.15 26.08
N ILE A 7 -21.13 2.79 24.92
CA ILE A 7 -21.57 2.26 23.62
C ILE A 7 -20.31 2.05 22.78
N PRO A 8 -19.95 0.80 22.42
CA PRO A 8 -18.79 0.53 21.58
C PRO A 8 -19.10 0.82 20.09
N PHE A 9 -18.12 1.35 19.36
CA PHE A 9 -18.18 1.40 17.91
C PHE A 9 -18.00 -0.01 17.33
N VAL A 10 -18.94 -0.43 16.48
CA VAL A 10 -18.87 -1.72 15.76
C VAL A 10 -18.31 -1.48 14.37
N CYS A 11 -17.13 -2.05 14.10
CA CYS A 11 -16.68 -2.25 12.73
C CYS A 11 -17.52 -3.38 12.09
N TRP A 12 -17.87 -3.27 10.81
CA TRP A 12 -18.78 -4.22 10.15
C TRP A 12 -18.08 -5.56 9.86
N ALA A 13 -18.06 -6.42 10.88
CA ALA A 13 -17.69 -7.82 10.77
C ALA A 13 -18.80 -8.65 10.11
N GLN A 14 -18.43 -9.66 9.34
CA GLN A 14 -19.35 -10.53 8.61
C GLN A 14 -19.87 -11.65 9.54
N GLY A 15 -20.75 -11.25 10.47
CA GLY A 15 -21.05 -12.01 11.70
C GLY A 15 -20.09 -11.63 12.84
N ASP A 16 -20.21 -12.25 14.01
CA ASP A 16 -19.33 -11.97 15.16
C ASP A 16 -17.91 -12.56 15.00
N GLN A 17 -17.34 -12.59 13.79
CA GLN A 17 -16.04 -13.18 13.49
C GLN A 17 -15.13 -12.25 12.69
N THR A 18 -13.82 -12.32 12.96
CA THR A 18 -12.77 -11.57 12.26
C THR A 18 -11.77 -12.52 11.62
N ALA A 19 -11.35 -12.24 10.39
CA ALA A 19 -10.31 -13.01 9.72
C ALA A 19 -8.92 -12.67 10.29
N ILE A 20 -8.13 -13.68 10.63
CA ILE A 20 -6.78 -13.55 11.20
C ILE A 20 -5.78 -14.51 10.54
N LYS A 21 -4.49 -14.32 10.81
CA LYS A 21 -3.44 -15.33 10.55
C LYS A 21 -3.08 -16.09 11.83
N VAL A 22 -3.04 -17.41 11.76
CA VAL A 22 -2.61 -18.30 12.85
C VAL A 22 -1.47 -19.22 12.39
N LYS A 23 -0.56 -19.58 13.31
CA LYS A 23 0.52 -20.54 13.03
C LYS A 23 -0.03 -21.95 12.83
N VAL A 24 0.50 -22.66 11.83
CA VAL A 24 0.22 -24.09 11.56
C VAL A 24 1.47 -24.96 11.55
N THR A 25 2.64 -24.39 11.86
CA THR A 25 3.89 -25.13 12.07
C THR A 25 4.72 -24.50 13.20
N PRO A 26 5.59 -25.27 13.88
CA PRO A 26 6.59 -24.71 14.78
C PRO A 26 7.59 -23.76 14.11
N SER A 27 7.84 -23.93 12.80
CA SER A 27 8.74 -23.08 11.99
C SER A 27 8.13 -21.75 11.54
N GLY A 28 6.87 -21.47 11.86
CA GLY A 28 6.25 -20.16 11.67
C GLY A 28 5.38 -19.99 10.43
N LEU A 29 5.18 -21.03 9.60
CA LEU A 29 4.17 -21.01 8.54
C LEU A 29 2.78 -20.71 9.13
N THR A 30 2.02 -19.81 8.48
CA THR A 30 0.68 -19.38 8.92
C THR A 30 -0.40 -19.68 7.88
N THR A 31 -1.64 -19.84 8.34
CA THR A 31 -2.83 -19.93 7.48
C THR A 31 -3.89 -18.90 7.88
N ASN A 32 -4.90 -18.73 7.03
CA ASN A 32 -6.10 -17.93 7.30
C ASN A 32 -6.98 -18.63 8.36
N ALA A 33 -7.58 -17.88 9.28
CA ALA A 33 -8.56 -18.42 10.23
C ALA A 33 -9.66 -17.41 10.55
N TRP A 34 -10.88 -17.89 10.84
CA TRP A 34 -11.89 -17.07 11.50
C TRP A 34 -11.74 -17.14 13.02
N LEU A 35 -11.80 -15.98 13.67
CA LEU A 35 -11.78 -15.81 15.11
C LEU A 35 -13.08 -15.17 15.60
N HIS A 36 -13.79 -15.85 16.50
CA HIS A 36 -14.79 -15.24 17.37
C HIS A 36 -14.17 -14.89 18.73
N LEU A 37 -14.46 -13.69 19.23
CA LEU A 37 -14.17 -13.27 20.60
C LEU A 37 -15.48 -12.92 21.32
N PRO A 38 -15.59 -13.21 22.63
CA PRO A 38 -16.71 -12.77 23.45
C PRO A 38 -16.98 -11.27 23.38
N ASP A 39 -18.26 -10.89 23.47
CA ASP A 39 -18.74 -9.50 23.48
C ASP A 39 -18.18 -8.63 24.62
N ASP A 40 -17.70 -9.24 25.71
CA ASP A 40 -17.05 -8.59 26.84
C ASP A 40 -15.51 -8.79 26.89
N TYR A 41 -14.90 -9.31 25.82
CA TYR A 41 -13.46 -9.57 25.76
C TYR A 41 -12.60 -8.29 25.81
N SER A 42 -13.13 -7.13 25.41
CA SER A 42 -12.47 -5.83 25.55
C SER A 42 -12.71 -5.16 26.91
N THR A 43 -13.64 -5.67 27.72
CA THR A 43 -14.12 -5.00 28.95
C THR A 43 -13.88 -5.79 30.23
N THR A 44 -13.46 -7.06 30.16
CA THR A 44 -13.14 -7.88 31.35
C THR A 44 -11.77 -8.57 31.27
N ASN A 45 -11.13 -8.77 32.42
CA ASN A 45 -9.90 -9.57 32.54
C ASN A 45 -10.18 -11.08 32.67
N THR A 46 -11.32 -11.56 32.17
CA THR A 46 -11.71 -12.98 32.23
C THR A 46 -10.81 -13.81 31.32
N ASN A 47 -10.46 -15.04 31.74
CA ASN A 47 -9.93 -16.10 30.88
C ASN A 47 -11.11 -16.94 30.36
N TYR A 48 -11.19 -17.13 29.04
CA TYR A 48 -12.35 -17.69 28.36
C TYR A 48 -12.08 -19.08 27.80
N PRO A 49 -13.03 -20.02 27.91
CA PRO A 49 -12.99 -21.29 27.18
C PRO A 49 -12.69 -21.13 25.69
N LEU A 50 -11.87 -22.01 25.13
CA LEU A 50 -11.47 -22.02 23.73
C LEU A 50 -12.07 -23.22 23.01
N ILE A 51 -12.69 -23.00 21.85
CA ILE A 51 -13.00 -24.05 20.87
C ILE A 51 -12.08 -23.88 19.66
N ILE A 52 -11.40 -24.95 19.27
CA ILE A 52 -10.79 -25.10 17.96
C ILE A 52 -11.77 -25.91 17.10
N PHE A 53 -12.23 -25.34 15.98
CA PHE A 53 -13.09 -26.01 15.00
C PHE A 53 -12.31 -26.36 13.73
N LEU A 54 -12.42 -27.61 13.29
CA LEU A 54 -11.82 -28.13 12.07
C LEU A 54 -12.89 -28.42 11.01
N HIS A 55 -12.74 -27.83 9.83
CA HIS A 55 -13.68 -27.97 8.72
C HIS A 55 -13.52 -29.31 7.96
N GLY A 56 -14.39 -29.57 6.97
CA GLY A 56 -14.34 -30.76 6.13
C GLY A 56 -13.42 -30.58 4.92
N LEU A 57 -13.44 -31.56 4.01
CA LEU A 57 -12.63 -31.49 2.78
C LEU A 57 -13.07 -30.37 1.82
N GLY A 58 -14.35 -30.00 1.83
CA GLY A 58 -14.93 -29.03 0.89
C GLY A 58 -14.56 -27.57 1.18
N GLU A 59 -14.15 -27.25 2.40
CA GLU A 59 -13.78 -25.89 2.83
C GLU A 59 -12.26 -25.64 2.82
N GLY A 60 -11.47 -26.61 2.35
CA GLY A 60 -10.03 -26.46 2.12
C GLY A 60 -9.70 -25.51 0.97
N GLY A 61 -8.43 -25.12 0.89
CA GLY A 61 -7.91 -24.14 -0.07
C GLY A 61 -7.46 -22.83 0.61
N THR A 62 -7.61 -21.73 -0.11
CA THR A 62 -7.09 -20.40 0.28
C THR A 62 -8.18 -19.32 0.46
N ASP A 63 -9.40 -19.55 -0.02
CA ASP A 63 -10.55 -18.67 0.25
C ASP A 63 -11.13 -18.94 1.64
N ILE A 64 -10.83 -18.05 2.59
CA ILE A 64 -11.26 -18.15 3.98
C ILE A 64 -12.80 -18.10 4.13
N ASN A 65 -13.55 -17.61 3.15
CA ASN A 65 -15.01 -17.59 3.21
C ASN A 65 -15.63 -18.99 3.08
N ALA A 66 -14.94 -19.94 2.45
CA ALA A 66 -15.42 -21.34 2.35
C ALA A 66 -15.67 -21.96 3.73
N VAL A 67 -14.85 -21.62 4.73
CA VAL A 67 -14.97 -22.09 6.12
C VAL A 67 -16.29 -21.63 6.79
N LEU A 68 -16.92 -20.55 6.32
CA LEU A 68 -18.24 -20.10 6.80
C LEU A 68 -19.41 -20.94 6.27
N GLY A 69 -19.18 -21.85 5.31
CA GLY A 69 -20.24 -22.62 4.66
C GLY A 69 -20.91 -23.66 5.57
N GLN A 70 -20.19 -24.23 6.54
CA GLN A 70 -20.64 -25.36 7.36
C GLN A 70 -20.30 -25.23 8.86
N GLY A 71 -21.00 -25.99 9.70
CA GLY A 71 -20.62 -26.22 11.10
C GLY A 71 -20.69 -25.00 12.01
N LEU A 72 -19.73 -24.89 12.93
CA LEU A 72 -19.67 -23.82 13.94
C LEU A 72 -19.45 -22.41 13.37
N PRO A 73 -18.54 -22.17 12.39
CA PRO A 73 -18.38 -20.85 11.78
C PRO A 73 -19.67 -20.35 11.14
N LYS A 74 -20.37 -21.21 10.39
CA LYS A 74 -21.70 -20.96 9.83
C LYS A 74 -22.72 -20.55 10.90
N ALA A 75 -22.70 -21.21 12.06
CA ALA A 75 -23.60 -20.86 13.17
C ALA A 75 -23.31 -19.46 13.73
N ILE A 76 -22.05 -19.07 13.88
CA ILE A 76 -21.64 -17.75 14.39
C ILE A 76 -21.87 -16.65 13.33
N ALA A 77 -21.63 -16.94 12.05
CA ALA A 77 -22.01 -16.06 10.94
C ALA A 77 -23.53 -15.80 10.89
N ASN A 78 -24.34 -16.81 11.24
CA ASN A 78 -25.79 -16.71 11.43
C ASN A 78 -26.19 -16.15 12.82
N GLY A 79 -25.27 -15.56 13.58
CA GLY A 79 -25.56 -14.80 14.81
C GLY A 79 -25.47 -15.57 16.13
N ALA A 80 -24.92 -16.79 16.16
CA ALA A 80 -24.72 -17.53 17.41
C ALA A 80 -23.67 -16.85 18.32
N LYS A 81 -24.13 -16.21 19.40
CA LYS A 81 -23.29 -15.44 20.35
C LYS A 81 -22.36 -16.27 21.26
N MET A 82 -22.31 -17.59 21.10
CA MET A 82 -21.44 -18.51 21.87
C MET A 82 -21.46 -18.35 23.41
N ASN A 83 -22.61 -17.96 23.95
CA ASN A 83 -22.85 -17.69 25.37
C ASN A 83 -23.75 -18.77 25.98
N PHE A 84 -23.30 -19.48 27.01
CA PHE A 84 -23.99 -20.64 27.60
C PHE A 84 -23.91 -20.67 29.13
N THR A 85 -24.97 -21.11 29.81
CA THR A 85 -25.05 -21.10 31.28
C THR A 85 -25.10 -22.51 31.85
N VAL A 86 -24.00 -22.94 32.48
CA VAL A 86 -23.88 -24.28 33.09
C VAL A 86 -23.66 -24.15 34.59
N GLY A 87 -24.46 -24.87 35.39
CA GLY A 87 -24.39 -24.80 36.86
C GLY A 87 -24.68 -23.41 37.44
N GLY A 88 -25.47 -22.59 36.73
CA GLY A 88 -25.75 -21.19 37.10
C GLY A 88 -24.64 -20.19 36.76
N LYS A 89 -23.52 -20.63 36.19
CA LYS A 89 -22.44 -19.76 35.70
C LYS A 89 -22.53 -19.59 34.18
N LEU A 90 -22.53 -18.33 33.73
CA LEU A 90 -22.36 -17.98 32.32
C LEU A 90 -20.90 -18.21 31.88
N TYR A 91 -20.75 -18.81 30.71
CA TYR A 91 -19.50 -18.97 29.97
C TYR A 91 -19.68 -18.39 28.57
N LYS A 92 -18.58 -17.86 28.02
CA LYS A 92 -18.49 -17.31 26.66
C LYS A 92 -17.25 -17.88 26.00
N PHE A 93 -17.32 -18.27 24.72
CA PHE A 93 -16.20 -18.92 24.04
C PHE A 93 -15.37 -17.96 23.19
N ILE A 94 -14.05 -18.15 23.21
CA ILE A 94 -13.21 -17.87 22.05
C ILE A 94 -13.39 -19.04 21.08
N VAL A 95 -13.58 -18.77 19.79
CA VAL A 95 -13.64 -19.83 18.75
C VAL A 95 -12.65 -19.49 17.66
N VAL A 96 -11.74 -20.43 17.33
CA VAL A 96 -10.83 -20.32 16.19
C VAL A 96 -11.10 -21.42 15.17
N SER A 97 -11.14 -21.04 13.90
CA SER A 97 -11.48 -21.91 12.77
C SER A 97 -10.46 -21.75 11.65
N PRO A 98 -9.30 -22.43 11.73
CA PRO A 98 -8.24 -22.34 10.73
C PRO A 98 -8.64 -23.03 9.42
N GLN A 99 -8.34 -22.40 8.29
CA GLN A 99 -8.41 -23.03 6.98
C GLN A 99 -7.15 -23.88 6.75
N ILE A 100 -7.35 -25.19 6.62
CA ILE A 100 -6.31 -26.15 6.26
C ILE A 100 -6.40 -26.37 4.75
N GLU A 101 -5.39 -25.93 4.02
CA GLU A 101 -5.37 -25.91 2.54
C GLU A 101 -5.73 -27.27 1.93
N GLY A 102 -5.12 -28.35 2.41
CA GLY A 102 -5.42 -29.72 1.96
C GLY A 102 -6.61 -30.42 2.64
N GLY A 103 -7.43 -29.70 3.42
CA GLY A 103 -8.59 -30.22 4.17
C GLY A 103 -8.28 -31.15 5.36
N TRP A 104 -7.14 -31.85 5.35
CA TRP A 104 -6.73 -32.81 6.37
C TRP A 104 -5.83 -32.18 7.43
N ALA A 105 -6.41 -31.83 8.59
CA ALA A 105 -5.68 -31.25 9.71
C ALA A 105 -4.68 -32.26 10.33
N LYS A 106 -3.39 -31.93 10.25
CA LYS A 106 -2.31 -32.69 10.91
C LYS A 106 -2.20 -32.29 12.39
N ASP A 107 -1.74 -33.21 13.22
CA ASP A 107 -1.60 -33.03 14.66
C ASP A 107 -0.72 -31.81 15.05
N PHE A 108 0.44 -31.65 14.41
CA PHE A 108 1.31 -30.48 14.63
C PHE A 108 0.67 -29.15 14.22
N MET A 109 -0.31 -29.16 13.29
CA MET A 109 -1.04 -27.94 12.90
C MET A 109 -2.01 -27.52 14.01
N VAL A 110 -2.76 -28.47 14.57
CA VAL A 110 -3.64 -28.23 15.72
C VAL A 110 -2.83 -27.77 16.95
N GLN A 111 -1.67 -28.40 17.20
CA GLN A 111 -0.75 -27.99 18.26
C GLN A 111 -0.20 -26.56 18.06
N ALA A 112 0.17 -26.20 16.83
CA ALA A 112 0.69 -24.86 16.52
C ALA A 112 -0.39 -23.77 16.65
N VAL A 113 -1.62 -24.04 16.20
CA VAL A 113 -2.77 -23.14 16.39
C VAL A 113 -3.06 -22.96 17.89
N LEU A 114 -3.00 -24.02 18.68
CA LEU A 114 -3.27 -23.95 20.12
C LEU A 114 -2.27 -23.05 20.86
N GLU A 115 -0.96 -23.22 20.64
CA GLU A 115 0.04 -22.37 21.33
C GLU A 115 0.00 -20.92 20.84
N ASP A 116 -0.27 -20.69 19.55
CA ASP A 116 -0.44 -19.34 19.01
C ASP A 116 -1.68 -18.65 19.60
N MET A 117 -2.77 -19.39 19.87
CA MET A 117 -3.94 -18.88 20.59
C MET A 117 -3.66 -18.61 22.07
N LYS A 118 -2.96 -19.52 22.78
CA LYS A 118 -2.54 -19.32 24.18
C LYS A 118 -1.62 -18.10 24.35
N ALA A 119 -0.74 -17.84 23.38
CA ALA A 119 0.18 -16.72 23.41
C ALA A 119 -0.47 -15.35 23.12
N LYS A 120 -1.55 -15.33 22.31
CA LYS A 120 -2.23 -14.10 21.86
C LYS A 120 -3.48 -13.73 22.66
N TYR A 121 -4.17 -14.69 23.28
CA TYR A 121 -5.49 -14.48 23.87
C TYR A 121 -5.62 -15.05 25.29
N ARG A 122 -6.54 -14.47 26.08
CA ARG A 122 -6.87 -14.91 27.44
C ARG A 122 -7.67 -16.21 27.43
N VAL A 123 -7.01 -17.31 27.12
CA VAL A 123 -7.58 -18.66 27.08
C VAL A 123 -7.69 -19.23 28.49
N ASP A 124 -8.85 -19.79 28.83
CA ASP A 124 -8.95 -20.71 29.95
C ASP A 124 -8.33 -22.05 29.55
N VAL A 125 -7.04 -22.22 29.87
CA VAL A 125 -6.28 -23.44 29.60
C VAL A 125 -6.80 -24.67 30.35
N SER A 126 -7.75 -24.52 31.29
CA SER A 126 -8.50 -25.65 31.86
C SER A 126 -9.72 -26.06 31.01
N ARG A 127 -10.10 -25.28 29.99
CA ARG A 127 -11.30 -25.42 29.15
C ARG A 127 -11.00 -25.15 27.66
N ILE A 128 -10.05 -25.92 27.12
CA ILE A 128 -9.78 -26.00 25.68
C ILE A 128 -10.54 -27.21 25.12
N TYR A 129 -11.27 -27.04 24.03
CA TYR A 129 -12.06 -28.09 23.38
C TYR A 129 -11.75 -28.17 21.89
N LEU A 130 -11.85 -29.38 21.32
CA LEU A 130 -11.58 -29.65 19.90
C LEU A 130 -12.77 -30.36 19.25
N THR A 131 -13.17 -29.87 18.08
CA THR A 131 -14.33 -30.37 17.35
C THR A 131 -14.13 -30.17 15.85
N GLY A 132 -14.82 -30.96 15.04
CA GLY A 132 -14.77 -30.83 13.58
C GLY A 132 -15.68 -31.80 12.86
N LEU A 133 -15.94 -31.51 11.58
CA LEU A 133 -16.82 -32.32 10.73
C LEU A 133 -16.02 -33.03 9.61
N SER A 134 -16.41 -34.26 9.25
CA SER A 134 -15.81 -35.01 8.14
C SER A 134 -14.28 -35.19 8.31
N ALA A 135 -13.46 -34.57 7.44
CA ALA A 135 -12.00 -34.54 7.57
C ALA A 135 -11.51 -33.82 8.85
N GLY A 136 -12.24 -32.81 9.34
CA GLY A 136 -12.01 -32.20 10.65
C GLY A 136 -12.46 -33.09 11.82
N GLY A 137 -13.40 -34.01 11.57
CA GLY A 137 -13.76 -35.09 12.50
C GLY A 137 -12.63 -36.12 12.62
N TYR A 138 -11.94 -36.43 11.52
CA TYR A 138 -10.65 -37.13 11.55
C TYR A 138 -9.60 -36.30 12.30
N GLY A 139 -9.42 -35.02 11.96
CA GLY A 139 -8.42 -34.14 12.59
C GLY A 139 -8.55 -34.05 14.11
N THR A 140 -9.80 -34.03 14.60
CA THR A 140 -10.14 -34.09 16.03
C THR A 140 -9.59 -35.36 16.69
N TRP A 141 -9.82 -36.53 16.10
CA TRP A 141 -9.30 -37.81 16.60
C TRP A 141 -7.79 -37.94 16.42
N ASN A 142 -7.26 -37.55 15.25
CA ASN A 142 -5.85 -37.60 14.87
C ASN A 142 -4.97 -36.91 15.92
N TYR A 143 -5.30 -35.65 16.27
CA TYR A 143 -4.56 -34.88 17.26
C TYR A 143 -4.50 -35.55 18.64
N VAL A 144 -5.64 -36.00 19.19
CA VAL A 144 -5.66 -36.62 20.54
C VAL A 144 -5.12 -38.06 20.57
N THR A 145 -5.07 -38.76 19.43
CA THR A 145 -4.52 -40.13 19.35
C THR A 145 -3.04 -40.18 18.99
N SER A 146 -2.47 -39.11 18.43
CA SER A 146 -1.02 -38.98 18.17
C SER A 146 -0.16 -39.04 19.45
N SER A 147 -0.58 -38.38 20.55
CA SER A 147 0.13 -38.50 21.83
C SER A 147 -0.75 -38.17 23.03
N LYS A 148 -0.40 -38.75 24.20
CA LYS A 148 -1.04 -38.37 25.47
C LYS A 148 -0.81 -36.89 25.77
N ALA A 149 0.36 -36.32 25.45
CA ALA A 149 0.66 -34.90 25.69
C ALA A 149 -0.24 -33.96 24.88
N TYR A 150 -0.69 -34.37 23.68
CA TYR A 150 -1.67 -33.62 22.89
C TYR A 150 -3.10 -33.79 23.42
N ALA A 151 -3.46 -34.99 23.91
CA ALA A 151 -4.71 -35.20 24.64
C ALA A 151 -4.76 -34.40 25.97
N ASP A 152 -3.64 -34.31 26.69
CA ASP A 152 -3.45 -33.56 27.94
C ASP A 152 -3.56 -32.03 27.77
N ASN A 153 -3.77 -31.53 26.56
CA ASN A 153 -4.15 -30.13 26.29
C ASN A 153 -5.67 -29.90 26.29
N ILE A 154 -6.50 -30.96 26.22
CA ILE A 154 -7.93 -30.87 25.86
C ILE A 154 -8.83 -31.30 27.03
N ALA A 155 -9.93 -30.57 27.23
CA ALA A 155 -10.91 -30.82 28.30
C ALA A 155 -12.07 -31.73 27.87
N ALA A 156 -12.45 -31.75 26.58
CA ALA A 156 -13.36 -32.69 25.93
C ALA A 156 -13.29 -32.56 24.39
N ILE A 157 -13.76 -33.58 23.65
CA ILE A 157 -13.87 -33.54 22.18
C ILE A 157 -15.26 -33.88 21.65
N VAL A 158 -15.60 -33.28 20.50
CA VAL A 158 -16.86 -33.54 19.77
C VAL A 158 -16.58 -33.79 18.28
N PRO A 159 -16.30 -35.04 17.86
CA PRO A 159 -16.15 -35.41 16.45
C PRO A 159 -17.52 -35.57 15.76
N VAL A 160 -17.67 -35.03 14.54
CA VAL A 160 -18.91 -35.16 13.75
C VAL A 160 -18.61 -35.81 12.39
N SER A 161 -19.30 -36.92 12.09
CA SER A 161 -19.08 -37.79 10.94
C SER A 161 -17.58 -38.06 10.69
N PRO A 162 -16.84 -38.65 11.65
CA PRO A 162 -15.38 -38.71 11.60
C PRO A 162 -14.86 -39.67 10.53
N ALA A 163 -14.01 -39.16 9.63
CA ALA A 163 -13.23 -39.99 8.72
C ALA A 163 -12.21 -40.86 9.49
N ALA A 164 -11.73 -41.94 8.89
CA ALA A 164 -11.00 -42.98 9.61
C ALA A 164 -9.58 -42.56 9.99
N ILE A 165 -9.24 -42.67 11.29
CA ILE A 165 -7.85 -42.67 11.78
C ILE A 165 -7.18 -44.03 11.54
N SER A 166 -5.84 -44.09 11.66
CA SER A 166 -5.08 -45.33 11.42
C SER A 166 -5.43 -46.43 12.43
N ALA A 167 -5.11 -47.69 12.10
CA ALA A 167 -5.34 -48.81 13.00
C ALA A 167 -4.52 -48.69 14.29
N GLU A 168 -3.31 -48.14 14.19
CA GLU A 168 -2.38 -47.86 15.28
C GLU A 168 -2.94 -46.77 16.21
N GLN A 169 -3.42 -45.66 15.65
CA GLN A 169 -4.08 -44.58 16.38
C GLN A 169 -5.37 -45.09 17.06
N ALA A 170 -6.18 -45.86 16.35
CA ALA A 170 -7.38 -46.48 16.93
C ALA A 170 -7.04 -47.52 18.01
N ASN A 171 -5.81 -48.02 18.08
CA ASN A 171 -5.33 -48.90 19.16
C ASN A 171 -4.61 -48.11 20.27
N SER A 172 -4.23 -46.85 20.06
CA SER A 172 -3.58 -46.00 21.08
C SER A 172 -4.57 -45.41 22.09
N LEU A 173 -5.88 -45.43 21.80
CA LEU A 173 -6.96 -44.80 22.57
C LEU A 173 -6.86 -44.96 24.11
N CYS A 174 -6.55 -46.16 24.62
CA CYS A 174 -6.42 -46.38 26.06
C CYS A 174 -5.22 -45.62 26.67
N ASN A 175 -4.13 -45.49 25.92
CA ASN A 175 -2.85 -44.90 26.35
C ASN A 175 -2.76 -43.40 26.07
N THR A 176 -3.66 -42.85 25.25
CA THR A 176 -3.70 -41.43 24.88
C THR A 176 -4.95 -40.75 25.44
N VAL A 177 -6.10 -40.91 24.77
CA VAL A 177 -7.35 -40.19 25.08
C VAL A 177 -7.91 -40.57 26.45
N VAL A 178 -7.96 -41.87 26.77
CA VAL A 178 -8.45 -42.35 28.07
C VAL A 178 -7.45 -42.06 29.20
N ALA A 179 -6.15 -42.22 28.95
CA ALA A 179 -5.10 -41.91 29.93
C ALA A 179 -5.00 -40.40 30.26
N ALA A 180 -5.41 -39.52 29.34
CA ALA A 180 -5.60 -38.09 29.58
C ALA A 180 -6.99 -37.76 30.18
N GLY A 181 -7.91 -38.72 30.22
CA GLY A 181 -9.25 -38.57 30.77
C GLY A 181 -10.19 -37.71 29.92
N VAL A 182 -9.92 -37.57 28.62
CA VAL A 182 -10.64 -36.65 27.71
C VAL A 182 -12.00 -37.24 27.31
N PRO A 183 -13.14 -36.65 27.71
CA PRO A 183 -14.47 -37.15 27.36
C PRO A 183 -14.78 -36.96 25.87
N VAL A 184 -15.55 -37.89 25.32
CA VAL A 184 -15.90 -37.95 23.88
C VAL A 184 -17.41 -38.02 23.68
N TRP A 185 -17.97 -37.09 22.92
CA TRP A 185 -19.33 -37.20 22.38
C TRP A 185 -19.30 -37.11 20.85
N SER A 186 -19.47 -38.24 20.18
CA SER A 186 -19.36 -38.35 18.71
C SER A 186 -20.74 -38.43 18.06
N PHE A 187 -20.85 -37.88 16.85
CA PHE A 187 -22.11 -37.84 16.08
C PHE A 187 -21.90 -38.34 14.64
N ALA A 188 -22.92 -38.98 14.06
CA ALA A 188 -23.01 -39.28 12.62
C ALA A 188 -24.48 -39.42 12.18
N GLY A 189 -24.78 -39.17 10.91
CA GLY A 189 -26.10 -39.30 10.31
C GLY A 189 -26.60 -40.75 10.20
N SER A 190 -27.91 -40.92 10.04
CA SER A 190 -28.53 -42.24 9.76
C SER A 190 -28.65 -42.56 8.27
N GLY A 191 -28.28 -41.64 7.37
CA GLY A 191 -28.34 -41.82 5.92
C GLY A 191 -27.22 -42.73 5.40
N SER A 192 -27.47 -43.41 4.28
CA SER A 192 -26.51 -44.34 3.66
C SER A 192 -25.18 -43.67 3.26
N SER A 193 -25.19 -42.35 2.96
CA SER A 193 -23.98 -41.58 2.68
C SER A 193 -23.05 -41.42 3.90
N ASP A 194 -23.53 -41.59 5.13
CA ASP A 194 -22.71 -41.48 6.35
C ASP A 194 -22.34 -42.83 6.98
N ALA A 195 -22.71 -43.95 6.35
CA ALA A 195 -22.61 -45.30 6.93
C ALA A 195 -21.18 -45.71 7.33
N ALA A 196 -20.16 -45.28 6.58
CA ALA A 196 -18.75 -45.53 6.92
C ALA A 196 -18.31 -44.74 8.16
N PHE A 197 -18.72 -43.46 8.26
CA PHE A 197 -18.39 -42.58 9.38
C PHE A 197 -19.13 -42.98 10.67
N LEU A 198 -20.37 -43.47 10.52
CA LEU A 198 -21.14 -44.12 11.59
C LEU A 198 -20.41 -45.37 12.11
N SER A 199 -19.85 -46.21 11.22
CA SER A 199 -19.07 -47.39 11.61
C SER A 199 -17.76 -47.02 12.32
N ASN A 200 -17.02 -46.01 11.83
CA ASN A 200 -15.84 -45.46 12.50
C ASN A 200 -16.18 -45.00 13.93
N MET A 201 -17.21 -44.16 14.08
CA MET A 201 -17.70 -43.64 15.35
C MET A 201 -18.00 -44.76 16.35
N GLN A 202 -18.79 -45.76 15.94
CA GLN A 202 -19.15 -46.90 16.80
C GLN A 202 -17.92 -47.75 17.17
N SER A 203 -16.96 -47.92 16.26
CA SER A 203 -15.71 -48.63 16.56
C SER A 203 -14.86 -47.89 17.61
N TYR A 204 -14.72 -46.57 17.48
CA TYR A 204 -13.94 -45.77 18.42
C TYR A 204 -14.60 -45.66 19.79
N GLU A 205 -15.92 -45.56 19.87
CA GLU A 205 -16.68 -45.67 21.13
C GLU A 205 -16.46 -47.03 21.81
N GLN A 206 -16.59 -48.15 21.06
CA GLN A 206 -16.39 -49.49 21.61
C GLN A 206 -14.97 -49.67 22.15
N LYS A 207 -13.95 -49.24 21.40
CA LYS A 207 -12.55 -49.29 21.86
C LYS A 207 -12.32 -48.40 23.09
N TYR A 208 -12.71 -47.13 23.05
CA TYR A 208 -12.56 -46.20 24.18
C TYR A 208 -13.25 -46.72 25.45
N ASN A 209 -14.49 -47.23 25.33
CA ASN A 209 -15.24 -47.77 26.46
C ASN A 209 -14.69 -49.11 26.97
N SER A 210 -13.97 -49.88 26.15
CA SER A 210 -13.27 -51.10 26.60
C SER A 210 -12.08 -50.81 27.53
N CYS A 211 -11.53 -49.60 27.50
CA CYS A 211 -10.45 -49.16 28.39
C CYS A 211 -10.92 -48.82 29.83
N ASN A 212 -12.22 -48.97 30.14
CA ASN A 212 -12.86 -48.58 31.41
C ASN A 212 -12.57 -47.13 31.88
N PRO A 213 -13.01 -46.11 31.10
CA PRO A 213 -12.81 -44.68 31.40
C PRO A 213 -13.73 -44.14 32.53
N ASP A 214 -13.27 -43.10 33.24
CA ASP A 214 -14.07 -42.30 34.20
C ASP A 214 -15.40 -41.83 33.60
N VAL A 215 -15.34 -41.31 32.37
CA VAL A 215 -16.48 -40.82 31.59
C VAL A 215 -16.51 -41.62 30.30
N LYS A 216 -17.56 -42.42 30.12
CA LYS A 216 -17.77 -43.22 28.91
C LYS A 216 -17.97 -42.33 27.68
N ALA A 217 -17.39 -42.74 26.56
CA ALA A 217 -17.69 -42.14 25.26
C ALA A 217 -19.14 -42.45 24.89
N VAL A 218 -19.76 -41.52 24.18
CA VAL A 218 -21.13 -41.64 23.68
C VAL A 218 -21.12 -41.41 22.18
N SER A 219 -21.69 -42.35 21.41
CA SER A 219 -22.08 -42.13 20.02
C SER A 219 -23.55 -41.72 19.93
N ARG A 220 -23.88 -40.74 19.08
CA ARG A 220 -25.28 -40.36 18.80
C ARG A 220 -25.59 -40.33 17.31
N ILE A 221 -26.58 -41.14 16.92
CA ILE A 221 -27.08 -41.22 15.54
C ILE A 221 -28.05 -40.06 15.27
N VAL A 222 -27.76 -39.27 14.25
CA VAL A 222 -28.56 -38.13 13.80
C VAL A 222 -29.54 -38.62 12.74
N TYR A 223 -30.71 -39.04 13.21
CA TYR A 223 -31.77 -39.56 12.34
C TYR A 223 -32.27 -38.53 11.31
N GLY A 224 -32.56 -39.03 10.10
CA GLY A 224 -33.13 -38.23 9.01
C GLY A 224 -32.14 -37.26 8.33
N SER A 225 -30.85 -37.58 8.32
CA SER A 225 -29.82 -36.90 7.52
C SER A 225 -28.62 -37.82 7.27
N GLY A 226 -27.81 -37.53 6.26
CA GLY A 226 -26.61 -38.27 5.90
C GLY A 226 -25.33 -37.47 6.16
N HIS A 227 -24.32 -37.64 5.30
CA HIS A 227 -23.06 -36.89 5.33
C HIS A 227 -23.24 -35.47 4.74
N ASP A 228 -24.06 -34.66 5.39
CA ASP A 228 -24.56 -33.39 4.87
C ASP A 228 -24.84 -32.36 5.98
N GLY A 229 -25.13 -31.12 5.57
CA GLY A 229 -25.51 -30.03 6.48
C GLY A 229 -26.73 -30.33 7.34
N GLY A 230 -27.64 -31.23 6.92
CA GLY A 230 -28.74 -31.71 7.73
C GLY A 230 -28.29 -32.53 8.95
N THR A 231 -27.06 -33.04 8.98
CA THR A 231 -26.41 -33.58 10.18
C THR A 231 -25.64 -32.50 10.92
N TRP A 232 -24.80 -31.71 10.22
CA TRP A 232 -23.92 -30.72 10.86
C TRP A 232 -24.69 -29.57 11.53
N ASP A 233 -25.71 -29.01 10.87
CA ASP A 233 -26.52 -27.89 11.38
C ASP A 233 -27.43 -28.30 12.55
N LYS A 234 -27.70 -29.61 12.74
CA LYS A 234 -28.36 -30.14 13.95
C LYS A 234 -27.39 -30.24 15.13
N VAL A 235 -26.17 -30.71 14.89
CA VAL A 235 -25.17 -30.97 15.95
C VAL A 235 -24.54 -29.67 16.46
N TYR A 236 -24.19 -28.73 15.57
CA TYR A 236 -23.63 -27.43 15.95
C TYR A 236 -24.68 -26.40 16.36
N ASN A 237 -25.97 -26.76 16.41
CA ASN A 237 -27.03 -25.83 16.81
C ASN A 237 -26.91 -25.44 18.30
N PRO A 238 -26.78 -24.13 18.64
CA PRO A 238 -26.76 -23.70 20.04
C PRO A 238 -28.15 -23.76 20.70
N GLY A 239 -29.23 -23.72 19.91
CA GLY A 239 -30.60 -23.48 20.37
C GLY A 239 -31.34 -24.68 20.97
N HIS A 240 -30.64 -25.70 21.47
CA HIS A 240 -31.23 -26.89 22.14
C HIS A 240 -32.24 -27.69 21.28
N THR A 241 -32.28 -27.45 19.97
CA THR A 241 -33.30 -27.96 19.03
C THR A 241 -33.18 -29.45 18.74
N TYR A 242 -31.99 -30.02 18.88
CA TYR A 242 -31.72 -31.43 18.64
C TYR A 242 -31.20 -32.18 19.88
N GLN A 243 -30.41 -31.55 20.75
CA GLN A 243 -29.86 -32.18 21.95
C GLN A 243 -29.91 -31.25 23.18
N GLN A 244 -30.10 -31.86 24.35
CA GLN A 244 -30.15 -31.19 25.66
C GLN A 244 -29.39 -32.06 26.67
N PRO A 245 -28.30 -31.56 27.31
CA PRO A 245 -27.61 -30.31 27.00
C PRO A 245 -27.15 -30.22 25.54
N ASN A 246 -26.91 -29.01 25.04
CA ASN A 246 -26.25 -28.83 23.75
C ASN A 246 -24.75 -29.21 23.86
N ILE A 247 -24.04 -29.37 22.74
CA ILE A 247 -22.62 -29.80 22.77
C ILE A 247 -21.71 -28.83 23.54
N TYR A 248 -22.02 -27.53 23.52
CA TYR A 248 -21.23 -26.49 24.18
C TYR A 248 -21.40 -26.56 25.70
N GLU A 249 -22.63 -26.73 26.18
CA GLU A 249 -22.96 -26.97 27.59
C GLU A 249 -22.43 -28.32 28.10
N TRP A 250 -22.41 -29.34 27.25
CA TRP A 250 -21.82 -30.64 27.57
C TRP A 250 -20.31 -30.51 27.75
N MET A 251 -19.60 -29.86 26.81
CA MET A 251 -18.17 -29.56 26.93
C MET A 251 -17.86 -28.78 28.22
N LEU A 252 -18.67 -27.78 28.58
CA LEU A 252 -18.49 -26.96 29.78
C LEU A 252 -18.68 -27.68 31.13
N GLN A 253 -19.18 -28.92 31.14
CA GLN A 253 -19.18 -29.78 32.34
C GLN A 253 -17.78 -30.30 32.67
N PHE A 254 -16.85 -30.26 31.71
CA PHE A 254 -15.51 -30.83 31.84
C PHE A 254 -14.43 -29.75 31.89
N THR A 255 -13.39 -30.07 32.65
CA THR A 255 -12.15 -29.30 32.75
C THR A 255 -10.97 -30.24 32.69
N ASN A 256 -9.91 -29.82 31.99
CA ASN A 256 -8.62 -30.48 32.02
C ASN A 256 -8.06 -30.45 33.45
N LYS A 257 -8.00 -31.62 34.10
CA LYS A 257 -7.56 -31.79 35.50
C LYS A 257 -6.07 -31.50 35.71
N SER A 258 -5.27 -31.41 34.63
CA SER A 258 -3.81 -31.33 34.66
C SER A 258 -3.24 -29.91 34.75
N VAL A 259 -4.09 -28.87 34.78
CA VAL A 259 -3.67 -27.47 34.56
C VAL A 259 -4.15 -26.52 35.66
N THR A 260 -3.22 -25.77 36.25
CA THR A 260 -3.49 -24.66 37.19
C THR A 260 -3.41 -23.29 36.49
N GLN A 261 -4.06 -22.28 37.07
CA GLN A 261 -4.33 -20.97 36.46
C GLN A 261 -3.98 -19.82 37.42
N PRO A 262 -3.50 -18.65 36.93
CA PRO A 262 -2.54 -18.42 35.84
C PRO A 262 -1.24 -17.76 36.37
N VAL A 263 -0.25 -17.54 35.49
CA VAL A 263 1.00 -16.84 35.81
C VAL A 263 0.78 -15.31 35.83
N ASN A 264 1.52 -14.60 36.69
CA ASN A 264 1.53 -13.13 36.77
C ASN A 264 2.52 -12.53 35.75
N HIS A 265 2.13 -11.47 35.05
CA HIS A 265 2.93 -10.86 33.98
C HIS A 265 3.31 -9.40 34.30
N PRO A 266 4.59 -9.02 34.16
CA PRO A 266 5.03 -7.62 34.25
C PRO A 266 4.36 -6.72 33.21
N PRO A 267 4.31 -5.39 33.42
CA PRO A 267 3.90 -4.46 32.38
C PRO A 267 4.85 -4.55 31.18
N VAL A 268 4.27 -4.73 29.98
CA VAL A 268 4.98 -4.81 28.70
C VAL A 268 5.19 -3.40 28.19
N ILE A 269 6.46 -3.00 28.03
CA ILE A 269 6.81 -1.65 27.60
C ILE A 269 7.00 -1.65 26.07
N VAL A 270 6.18 -0.86 25.37
CA VAL A 270 6.00 -0.87 23.90
C VAL A 270 6.39 0.47 23.29
N LEU A 271 7.50 0.49 22.57
CA LEU A 271 8.15 1.73 22.15
C LEU A 271 7.97 2.02 20.67
N ALA A 272 7.44 3.19 20.30
CA ALA A 272 7.21 3.51 18.88
C ALA A 272 8.51 3.90 18.17
N LYS A 273 9.29 4.83 18.77
CA LYS A 273 10.71 4.97 18.47
C LYS A 273 11.52 4.54 19.67
N SER A 274 11.80 3.24 19.72
CA SER A 274 12.54 2.62 20.84
C SER A 274 13.76 3.41 21.24
N SER A 275 14.56 3.76 20.19
CA SER A 275 16.94 5.23 19.51
C SER A 275 17.09 6.40 18.43
N ILE A 276 16.79 7.65 18.82
CA ILE A 276 16.50 8.73 17.87
C ILE A 276 17.81 9.38 17.46
N SER A 277 18.14 9.15 16.20
CA SER A 277 19.28 9.71 15.50
C SER A 277 18.83 10.95 14.72
N VAL A 278 19.30 12.13 15.12
CA VAL A 278 19.04 13.40 14.43
C VAL A 278 20.35 14.12 14.14
N LYS A 279 20.41 14.86 13.01
CA LYS A 279 21.54 15.73 12.70
C LYS A 279 21.30 17.12 13.31
N ALA A 280 22.31 17.72 13.92
CA ALA A 280 22.25 19.10 14.39
C ALA A 280 22.17 20.09 13.20
N PRO A 281 21.56 21.29 13.38
CA PRO A 281 20.94 21.80 14.61
C PRO A 281 19.54 21.25 14.88
N VAL A 282 19.21 21.05 16.16
CA VAL A 282 17.92 20.53 16.64
C VAL A 282 17.60 21.10 18.03
N SER A 283 16.33 21.39 18.32
CA SER A 283 15.91 22.13 19.53
C SER A 283 15.29 21.28 20.64
N THR A 284 14.50 20.25 20.30
CA THR A 284 13.88 19.29 21.24
C THR A 284 13.80 17.89 20.60
N ILE A 285 13.82 16.81 21.39
CA ILE A 285 13.89 15.42 20.87
C ILE A 285 13.09 14.40 21.70
N LEU A 286 12.42 13.45 20.99
CA LEU A 286 11.34 12.58 21.46
C LEU A 286 11.74 11.46 22.40
N LEU A 287 11.07 11.43 23.55
CA LEU A 287 11.03 10.33 24.50
C LEU A 287 9.57 10.19 24.93
N ASP A 288 8.74 9.66 24.03
CA ASP A 288 7.33 9.50 24.36
C ASP A 288 7.15 8.34 25.35
N GLY A 289 6.04 8.28 26.10
CA GLY A 289 5.53 6.98 26.48
C GLY A 289 4.02 6.80 26.80
N THR A 290 3.14 6.75 25.79
CA THR A 290 1.74 6.21 25.83
C THR A 290 1.48 4.66 25.83
N ALA A 291 1.76 3.91 24.74
CA ALA A 291 1.11 2.65 24.29
C ALA A 291 1.24 1.33 25.09
N SER A 292 2.36 1.12 25.80
CA SER A 292 2.61 0.06 26.79
C SER A 292 1.39 -0.31 27.63
N TYR A 293 1.26 -1.60 27.93
CA TYR A 293 0.11 -2.17 28.61
C TYR A 293 0.55 -3.20 29.66
N ALA A 294 -0.34 -3.56 30.58
CA ALA A 294 -0.07 -4.60 31.57
C ALA A 294 -0.96 -5.82 31.30
N PRO A 295 -0.42 -6.95 30.79
CA PRO A 295 -1.22 -8.15 30.54
C PRO A 295 -1.95 -8.58 31.81
N ASN A 296 -3.27 -8.80 31.70
CA ASN A 296 -4.16 -9.15 32.81
C ASN A 296 -4.19 -8.13 33.98
N SER A 297 -3.75 -6.89 33.74
CA SER A 297 -3.55 -5.84 34.76
C SER A 297 -3.83 -4.43 34.17
N ARG A 298 -3.45 -3.36 34.88
CA ARG A 298 -3.41 -1.97 34.39
C ARG A 298 -2.17 -1.25 34.92
N ILE A 299 -1.71 -0.23 34.23
CA ILE A 299 -0.58 0.62 34.67
C ILE A 299 -1.05 1.66 35.71
N THR A 300 -0.16 2.06 36.62
CA THR A 300 -0.42 3.00 37.73
C THR A 300 0.66 4.05 37.97
N LYS A 301 1.89 3.89 37.46
CA LYS A 301 2.95 4.90 37.61
C LYS A 301 3.89 4.94 36.40
N TYR A 302 4.40 6.14 36.14
CA TYR A 302 5.50 6.45 35.23
C TYR A 302 6.61 7.24 35.95
N ARG A 303 7.85 7.24 35.42
CA ARG A 303 9.02 7.96 35.98
C ARG A 303 10.21 7.98 35.02
N TRP A 304 10.55 9.12 34.40
CA TRP A 304 11.74 9.34 33.58
C TRP A 304 12.89 10.02 34.35
N GLU A 305 14.14 9.55 34.18
CA GLU A 305 15.32 10.17 34.81
C GLU A 305 16.52 10.31 33.86
N LYS A 306 17.25 11.43 33.86
CA LYS A 306 18.43 11.62 33.00
C LYS A 306 19.63 10.87 33.59
N ILE A 307 19.98 9.73 32.98
CA ILE A 307 21.07 8.86 33.45
C ILE A 307 22.42 9.36 32.96
N SER A 308 22.53 9.78 31.69
CA SER A 308 23.78 10.37 31.16
C SER A 308 23.56 11.24 29.91
N GLY A 309 24.61 11.97 29.55
CA GLY A 309 24.73 12.80 28.35
C GLY A 309 25.41 14.15 28.62
N PRO A 310 25.53 15.04 27.63
CA PRO A 310 25.99 16.42 27.81
C PRO A 310 25.22 17.17 28.91
N SER A 311 25.79 18.27 29.43
CA SER A 311 25.17 19.03 30.53
C SER A 311 23.90 19.78 30.10
N GLN A 312 23.87 20.28 28.87
CA GLN A 312 22.66 20.73 28.15
C GLN A 312 21.69 19.57 27.92
N GLY A 313 20.49 19.78 27.37
CA GLY A 313 19.49 18.70 27.26
C GLY A 313 18.83 18.42 28.60
N VAL A 314 17.82 19.22 28.99
CA VAL A 314 17.09 19.07 30.26
C VAL A 314 15.80 18.30 30.04
N LEU A 315 15.47 17.38 30.96
CA LEU A 315 14.21 16.64 30.97
C LEU A 315 13.05 17.47 31.51
N ILE A 316 11.96 17.59 30.75
CA ILE A 316 10.73 18.29 31.16
C ILE A 316 9.60 17.29 31.39
N SER A 317 8.93 17.38 32.54
CA SER A 317 7.82 16.51 33.01
C SER A 317 8.16 15.03 33.25
N PRO A 318 9.18 14.70 34.06
CA PRO A 318 9.69 13.33 34.22
C PRO A 318 8.67 12.29 34.70
N ASP A 319 7.77 12.61 35.63
CA ASP A 319 6.79 11.62 36.15
C ASP A 319 5.58 11.38 35.21
N ALA A 320 5.53 12.06 34.06
CA ALA A 320 4.65 11.67 32.97
C ALA A 320 5.18 10.38 32.30
N ALA A 321 4.36 9.80 31.43
CA ALA A 321 4.74 8.60 30.69
C ALA A 321 5.78 8.87 29.58
N SER A 322 6.01 10.16 29.27
CA SER A 322 6.83 10.84 28.25
C SER A 322 7.73 11.87 28.92
N VAL A 323 8.79 12.34 28.25
CA VAL A 323 9.61 13.45 28.75
C VAL A 323 10.34 14.21 27.63
N THR A 324 10.28 15.55 27.57
CA THR A 324 11.09 16.29 26.57
C THR A 324 12.55 16.33 26.94
N LEU A 325 13.44 16.02 26.00
CA LEU A 325 14.83 16.47 26.06
C LEU A 325 14.98 17.84 25.37
N SER A 326 15.22 18.89 26.16
CA SER A 326 15.19 20.30 25.71
C SER A 326 16.58 20.93 25.52
N SER A 327 16.79 21.61 24.40
CA SER A 327 18.07 22.19 23.96
C SER A 327 19.25 21.20 24.07
N PRO A 328 19.19 20.03 23.39
CA PRO A 328 20.27 19.05 23.43
C PRO A 328 21.46 19.48 22.56
N ALA A 329 22.68 19.31 23.09
CA ALA A 329 23.91 19.53 22.35
C ALA A 329 24.29 18.29 21.52
N VAL A 330 25.20 18.44 20.55
CA VAL A 330 25.83 17.31 19.84
C VAL A 330 26.42 16.32 20.85
N GLY A 331 26.03 15.05 20.74
CA GLY A 331 26.34 14.00 21.71
C GLY A 331 25.16 13.06 21.97
N ASN A 332 25.40 12.11 22.86
CA ASN A 332 24.46 11.02 23.17
C ASN A 332 23.87 11.20 24.57
N TYR A 333 22.56 10.95 24.69
CA TYR A 333 21.81 11.03 25.94
C TYR A 333 21.17 9.68 26.26
N VAL A 334 21.17 9.31 27.55
CA VAL A 334 20.53 8.08 28.07
C VAL A 334 19.59 8.46 29.22
N LEU A 335 18.31 8.12 29.10
CA LEU A 335 17.20 8.76 29.83
C LEU A 335 16.19 7.66 30.23
N SER A 336 15.64 7.59 31.44
CA SER A 336 15.15 6.33 32.06
C SER A 336 13.70 6.36 32.56
N LEU A 337 12.72 5.92 31.76
CA LEU A 337 11.34 5.62 32.20
C LEU A 337 11.30 4.46 33.22
N THR A 338 10.22 4.33 33.98
CA THR A 338 9.85 3.13 34.73
C THR A 338 8.33 3.05 34.82
N VAL A 339 7.76 1.87 34.55
CA VAL A 339 6.32 1.63 34.43
C VAL A 339 5.89 0.63 35.50
N THR A 340 5.01 1.04 36.42
CA THR A 340 4.47 0.16 37.48
C THR A 340 3.03 -0.25 37.18
N ASN A 341 2.66 -1.51 37.45
CA ASN A 341 1.30 -2.01 37.33
C ASN A 341 0.50 -1.95 38.65
N ALA A 342 -0.81 -2.20 38.59
CA ALA A 342 -1.71 -2.12 39.74
C ALA A 342 -1.46 -3.15 40.86
N GLN A 343 -0.59 -4.13 40.64
CA GLN A 343 -0.11 -5.11 41.62
C GLN A 343 1.31 -4.78 42.11
N GLY A 344 1.85 -3.61 41.77
CA GLY A 344 3.17 -3.13 42.20
C GLY A 344 4.35 -3.66 41.37
N VAL A 345 4.11 -4.57 40.42
CA VAL A 345 5.16 -5.09 39.53
C VAL A 345 5.56 -3.98 38.58
N SER A 346 6.86 -3.69 38.50
CA SER A 346 7.41 -2.64 37.63
C SER A 346 8.38 -3.21 36.60
N SER A 347 8.42 -2.57 35.45
CA SER A 347 9.46 -2.73 34.43
C SER A 347 10.15 -1.36 34.25
N THR A 348 11.47 -1.31 34.15
CA THR A 348 12.27 -0.07 34.00
C THR A 348 12.71 0.08 32.55
N ALA A 349 12.90 1.29 32.04
CA ALA A 349 12.70 1.58 30.63
C ALA A 349 13.51 2.78 30.11
N ASN A 350 14.78 2.61 29.70
CA ASN A 350 15.57 3.77 29.26
C ASN A 350 15.44 4.07 27.74
N ALA A 351 15.50 5.31 27.27
CA ALA A 351 15.51 5.69 25.86
C ALA A 351 16.82 6.44 25.55
N THR A 352 17.21 6.48 24.27
CA THR A 352 18.42 7.18 23.81
C THR A 352 18.16 8.18 22.70
N VAL A 353 18.92 9.27 22.78
CA VAL A 353 18.94 10.32 21.78
C VAL A 353 20.38 10.55 21.35
N THR A 354 20.62 10.46 20.04
CA THR A 354 21.91 10.73 19.41
C THR A 354 21.77 12.00 18.56
N VAL A 355 22.34 13.11 19.05
CA VAL A 355 22.49 14.33 18.26
C VAL A 355 23.81 14.25 17.52
N ASN A 356 23.76 13.81 16.26
CA ASN A 356 24.93 13.75 15.40
C ASN A 356 25.35 15.15 14.96
N ALA A 357 26.66 15.35 14.83
CA ALA A 357 27.17 16.37 13.92
C ALA A 357 26.74 16.04 12.49
N THR A 358 26.63 17.05 11.61
CA THR A 358 26.58 16.80 10.18
C THR A 358 27.85 16.05 9.75
N GLY A 359 27.67 14.95 9.02
CA GLY A 359 28.78 14.12 8.54
C GLY A 359 29.75 14.92 7.67
N SER A 360 31.01 14.50 7.64
CA SER A 360 32.13 15.20 7.02
C SER A 360 31.76 15.88 5.72
N SER A 361 31.71 17.21 5.73
CA SER A 361 31.36 17.98 4.55
C SER A 361 32.45 17.80 3.50
N VAL A 362 32.04 17.36 2.30
CA VAL A 362 32.66 17.89 1.09
C VAL A 362 32.39 19.39 1.14
N ALA A 363 33.40 20.16 1.56
CA ALA A 363 33.35 21.61 1.55
C ALA A 363 32.95 22.05 0.14
N CYS A 364 32.04 23.03 0.03
CA CYS A 364 31.45 23.46 -1.23
C CYS A 364 32.49 24.21 -2.11
N ASN A 365 33.47 23.49 -2.65
CA ASN A 365 34.59 23.95 -3.47
C ASN A 365 34.16 24.36 -4.90
N CYS A 366 32.89 24.72 -5.08
CA CYS A 366 32.41 25.34 -6.30
C CYS A 366 32.86 26.79 -6.39
N LYS A 367 33.07 27.27 -7.62
CA LYS A 367 33.35 28.68 -7.90
C LYS A 367 32.19 29.60 -7.47
N HIS A 368 30.96 29.11 -7.55
CA HIS A 368 29.76 29.78 -7.03
C HIS A 368 29.07 28.89 -6.00
N VAL A 369 28.68 29.46 -4.86
CA VAL A 369 27.76 28.83 -3.91
C VAL A 369 26.49 29.69 -3.84
N ILE A 370 25.33 29.07 -3.92
CA ILE A 370 24.03 29.76 -3.93
C ILE A 370 23.41 29.67 -2.53
N GLN A 371 23.25 30.82 -1.89
CA GLN A 371 22.61 30.92 -0.58
C GLN A 371 21.11 31.26 -0.74
N PRO A 372 20.24 30.81 0.17
CA PRO A 372 18.83 31.17 0.17
C PRO A 372 18.62 32.69 0.38
N GLY A 373 17.50 33.20 -0.13
CA GLY A 373 17.04 34.56 0.16
C GLY A 373 16.35 34.67 1.53
N PRO A 374 15.87 35.87 1.91
CA PRO A 374 15.23 36.11 3.22
C PRO A 374 14.01 35.23 3.52
N GLY A 375 13.34 34.71 2.49
CA GLY A 375 12.21 33.77 2.62
C GLY A 375 12.60 32.28 2.59
N GLY A 376 13.88 31.93 2.77
CA GLY A 376 14.38 30.54 2.76
C GLY A 376 14.48 29.89 1.37
N GLY A 377 13.68 30.32 0.40
CA GLY A 377 13.78 29.87 -1.00
C GLY A 377 15.01 30.43 -1.72
N ILE A 378 15.44 29.76 -2.79
CA ILE A 378 16.46 30.27 -3.71
C ILE A 378 15.76 30.93 -4.90
N TYR A 379 16.15 32.17 -5.21
CA TYR A 379 15.83 32.88 -6.44
C TYR A 379 17.12 33.52 -6.94
N SER A 380 17.60 33.13 -8.13
CA SER A 380 18.97 33.43 -8.55
C SER A 380 19.10 33.72 -10.05
N ASP A 381 19.66 34.90 -10.36
CA ASP A 381 19.99 35.35 -11.72
C ASP A 381 21.48 35.08 -12.02
N GLY A 382 21.78 34.34 -13.08
CA GLY A 382 23.16 34.09 -13.53
C GLY A 382 23.87 35.33 -14.05
N SER A 383 23.14 36.27 -14.66
CA SER A 383 23.70 37.51 -15.22
C SER A 383 24.23 38.46 -14.15
N LEU A 384 23.64 38.43 -12.95
CA LEU A 384 24.06 39.24 -11.80
C LEU A 384 25.22 38.62 -11.00
N ARG A 385 25.72 37.44 -11.39
CA ARG A 385 26.70 36.65 -10.62
C ARG A 385 28.03 36.39 -11.33
N ASN A 386 28.26 37.00 -12.51
CA ASN A 386 29.49 36.82 -13.31
C ASN A 386 29.84 35.33 -13.55
N VAL A 387 28.82 34.53 -13.85
CA VAL A 387 28.96 33.12 -14.19
C VAL A 387 29.58 32.99 -15.59
N GLN A 388 30.51 32.06 -15.75
CA GLN A 388 31.25 31.79 -16.98
C GLN A 388 31.04 30.34 -17.43
N PRO A 389 31.06 30.02 -18.73
CA PRO A 389 30.96 28.65 -19.22
C PRO A 389 31.97 27.69 -18.58
N GLY A 390 31.47 26.55 -18.08
CA GLY A 390 32.23 25.55 -17.33
C GLY A 390 32.25 25.77 -15.81
N ASP A 391 31.60 26.82 -15.30
CA ASP A 391 31.50 27.05 -13.86
C ASP A 391 30.60 26.02 -13.16
N THR A 392 31.05 25.54 -12.01
CA THR A 392 30.23 24.76 -11.07
C THR A 392 29.50 25.68 -10.09
N ILE A 393 28.21 25.39 -9.88
CA ILE A 393 27.28 26.11 -9.01
C ILE A 393 26.80 25.14 -7.91
N CYS A 394 27.28 25.35 -6.69
CA CYS A 394 26.90 24.57 -5.52
C CYS A 394 25.58 25.07 -4.92
N ILE A 395 24.66 24.14 -4.65
CA ILE A 395 23.49 24.33 -3.79
C ILE A 395 23.78 23.61 -2.46
N PRO A 396 23.93 24.33 -1.33
CA PRO A 396 24.15 23.71 -0.02
C PRO A 396 23.02 22.77 0.40
N ALA A 397 23.34 21.71 1.13
CA ALA A 397 22.37 20.84 1.78
C ALA A 397 21.47 21.65 2.74
N GLY A 398 20.17 21.39 2.69
CA GLY A 398 19.16 22.13 3.44
C GLY A 398 17.75 21.92 2.89
N ASN A 399 16.76 22.49 3.58
CA ASN A 399 15.35 22.46 3.18
C ASN A 399 14.97 23.83 2.57
N TYR A 400 14.40 23.81 1.38
CA TYR A 400 14.04 25.00 0.60
C TYR A 400 12.54 24.95 0.24
N PRO A 401 11.75 26.03 0.40
CA PRO A 401 10.35 26.03 -0.06
C PRO A 401 10.24 25.95 -1.59
N TYR A 402 11.23 26.48 -2.31
CA TYR A 402 11.41 26.42 -3.77
C TYR A 402 12.85 26.79 -4.15
N ILE A 403 13.27 26.42 -5.36
CA ILE A 403 14.52 26.84 -5.99
C ILE A 403 14.24 27.30 -7.43
N GLN A 404 14.57 28.55 -7.76
CA GLN A 404 14.43 29.12 -9.11
C GLN A 404 15.75 29.70 -9.61
N PHE A 405 16.21 29.20 -10.77
CA PHE A 405 17.36 29.68 -11.51
C PHE A 405 16.94 30.33 -12.82
N PHE A 406 17.59 31.43 -13.19
CA PHE A 406 17.37 32.08 -14.48
C PHE A 406 18.61 32.77 -15.05
N ASN A 407 18.65 32.89 -16.39
CA ASN A 407 19.75 33.52 -17.16
C ASN A 407 21.15 32.85 -17.03
N TYR A 408 21.23 31.58 -16.65
CA TYR A 408 22.51 30.86 -16.54
C TYR A 408 22.92 30.27 -17.89
N LYS A 409 24.07 30.69 -18.46
CA LYS A 409 24.51 30.26 -19.80
C LYS A 409 25.92 29.70 -19.81
N GLY A 410 26.06 28.44 -20.19
CA GLY A 410 27.32 27.79 -20.53
C GLY A 410 27.64 27.91 -22.03
N SER A 411 28.45 26.98 -22.53
CA SER A 411 28.66 26.74 -23.97
C SER A 411 28.67 25.24 -24.27
N PRO A 412 28.54 24.80 -25.54
CA PRO A 412 28.57 23.38 -25.90
C PRO A 412 29.80 22.62 -25.39
N GLU A 413 30.96 23.29 -25.36
CA GLU A 413 32.24 22.74 -24.94
C GLU A 413 32.45 22.83 -23.42
N LYS A 414 31.64 23.66 -22.74
CA LYS A 414 31.75 24.00 -21.31
C LYS A 414 30.36 24.28 -20.72
N PRO A 415 29.53 23.24 -20.52
CA PRO A 415 28.26 23.40 -19.83
C PRO A 415 28.49 23.83 -18.36
N LEU A 416 27.52 24.53 -17.79
CA LEU A 416 27.47 24.81 -16.36
C LEU A 416 27.07 23.56 -15.58
N VAL A 417 27.51 23.42 -14.33
CA VAL A 417 27.15 22.25 -13.50
C VAL A 417 26.54 22.71 -12.18
N PHE A 418 25.22 22.48 -12.02
CA PHE A 418 24.50 22.66 -10.77
C PHE A 418 24.57 21.36 -9.96
N ILE A 419 25.09 21.45 -8.74
CA ILE A 419 25.38 20.28 -7.89
C ILE A 419 24.99 20.56 -6.44
N ASN A 420 24.51 19.55 -5.71
CA ASN A 420 24.33 19.64 -4.27
C ASN A 420 25.70 19.68 -3.55
N CYS A 421 25.80 20.20 -2.33
CA CYS A 421 27.05 20.12 -1.56
C CYS A 421 26.81 20.04 -0.04
N GLY A 422 27.62 19.24 0.65
CA GLY A 422 27.48 18.98 2.08
C GLY A 422 26.33 18.02 2.45
N GLY A 423 25.72 17.34 1.47
CA GLY A 423 24.59 16.43 1.63
C GLY A 423 23.44 16.70 0.65
N GLN A 424 22.34 15.99 0.84
CA GLN A 424 21.10 16.14 0.06
C GLN A 424 20.45 17.53 0.22
N VAL A 425 19.98 18.07 -0.90
CA VAL A 425 19.12 19.26 -1.01
C VAL A 425 17.66 18.82 -1.02
N ARG A 426 16.81 19.41 -0.17
CA ARG A 426 15.38 19.10 -0.05
C ARG A 426 14.53 20.30 -0.47
N VAL A 427 13.51 20.11 -1.30
CA VAL A 427 12.75 21.22 -1.90
C VAL A 427 11.24 20.95 -1.94
N GLY A 428 10.42 21.89 -1.45
CA GLY A 428 8.97 21.87 -1.71
C GLY A 428 8.05 22.50 -0.66
N ASP A 429 8.55 22.77 0.56
CA ASP A 429 7.78 23.24 1.74
C ASP A 429 7.17 24.67 1.64
N GLY A 430 6.80 25.15 0.45
CA GLY A 430 6.12 26.45 0.27
C GLY A 430 5.95 26.96 -1.16
N GLY A 431 6.39 26.21 -2.18
CA GLY A 431 6.32 26.60 -3.58
C GLY A 431 4.99 26.29 -4.30
N ASN A 432 4.85 26.82 -5.53
CA ASN A 432 4.02 26.19 -6.57
C ASN A 432 4.83 25.18 -7.40
N TYR A 433 6.15 25.17 -7.25
CA TYR A 433 7.09 24.29 -7.96
C TYR A 433 8.27 23.97 -7.04
N GLY A 434 8.97 22.87 -7.31
CA GLY A 434 10.19 22.50 -6.60
C GLY A 434 11.42 23.26 -7.12
N LEU A 435 12.07 22.68 -8.13
CA LEU A 435 13.28 23.20 -8.77
C LEU A 435 12.97 23.61 -10.22
N ILE A 436 13.13 24.89 -10.57
CA ILE A 436 12.81 25.41 -11.92
C ILE A 436 13.92 26.25 -12.54
N PHE A 437 14.20 26.01 -13.82
CA PHE A 437 15.12 26.79 -14.66
C PHE A 437 14.37 27.59 -15.73
N ASN A 438 14.78 28.84 -16.00
CA ASN A 438 14.30 29.66 -17.12
C ASN A 438 15.46 30.37 -17.84
N HIS A 439 15.34 30.61 -19.14
CA HIS A 439 16.31 31.32 -19.99
C HIS A 439 17.77 30.87 -19.83
N SER A 440 17.96 29.59 -19.46
CA SER A 440 19.25 29.01 -19.06
C SER A 440 19.66 27.90 -20.03
N GLN A 441 20.93 27.87 -20.44
CA GLN A 441 21.36 27.16 -21.65
C GLN A 441 22.73 26.50 -21.44
N TYR A 442 22.95 25.30 -21.96
CA TYR A 442 24.17 24.51 -21.79
C TYR A 442 24.48 24.24 -20.30
N PHE A 443 23.68 23.41 -19.64
CA PHE A 443 23.85 23.12 -18.22
C PHE A 443 23.41 21.72 -17.78
N LYS A 444 24.14 21.14 -16.82
CA LYS A 444 23.82 19.90 -16.13
C LYS A 444 23.33 20.18 -14.70
N VAL A 445 22.35 19.43 -14.24
CA VAL A 445 21.91 19.35 -12.83
C VAL A 445 22.20 17.94 -12.33
N THR A 446 22.96 17.81 -11.24
CA THR A 446 23.40 16.49 -10.77
C THR A 446 23.39 16.37 -9.25
N GLY A 447 22.65 15.38 -8.74
CA GLY A 447 22.66 15.00 -7.32
C GLY A 447 23.86 14.15 -6.91
N SER A 448 25.06 14.43 -7.44
CA SER A 448 26.28 13.63 -7.22
C SER A 448 27.28 14.25 -6.22
N GLY A 449 26.94 15.38 -5.59
CA GLY A 449 27.82 16.09 -4.66
C GLY A 449 27.79 15.61 -3.20
N SER A 450 27.20 14.44 -2.96
CA SER A 450 27.22 13.71 -1.68
C SER A 450 27.01 12.21 -1.92
N ASP A 451 27.18 11.40 -0.85
CA ASP A 451 26.93 9.96 -0.87
C ASP A 451 25.43 9.59 -0.89
N ASP A 452 24.52 10.58 -0.96
CA ASP A 452 23.08 10.36 -1.04
C ASP A 452 22.71 9.84 -2.45
N LYS A 453 21.94 8.75 -2.56
CA LYS A 453 21.55 8.14 -3.86
C LYS A 453 20.95 9.18 -4.83
N TYR A 454 20.15 10.08 -4.28
CA TYR A 454 19.59 11.23 -4.98
C TYR A 454 19.98 12.50 -4.21
N GLY A 455 20.99 13.25 -4.68
CA GLY A 455 21.45 14.48 -4.03
C GLY A 455 20.43 15.63 -4.02
N PHE A 456 19.35 15.51 -4.79
CA PHE A 456 18.16 16.37 -4.71
C PHE A 456 16.90 15.53 -4.43
N TYR A 457 16.08 15.98 -3.46
CA TYR A 457 14.79 15.42 -3.11
C TYR A 457 13.72 16.51 -3.18
N ILE A 458 12.75 16.37 -4.08
CA ILE A 458 11.70 17.36 -4.34
C ILE A 458 10.35 16.77 -3.90
N ASP A 459 9.59 17.46 -3.04
CA ASP A 459 8.44 16.85 -2.36
C ASP A 459 7.31 17.85 -2.03
N GLY A 460 6.12 17.63 -2.58
CA GLY A 460 4.91 18.42 -2.29
C GLY A 460 4.18 18.01 -1.01
N VAL A 461 4.82 18.13 0.15
CA VAL A 461 4.19 17.83 1.44
C VAL A 461 3.08 18.85 1.76
N GLY A 462 1.89 18.38 2.12
CA GLY A 462 0.74 19.21 2.48
C GLY A 462 0.01 19.89 1.31
N LYS A 463 0.66 20.03 0.14
CA LYS A 463 0.06 20.51 -1.10
C LYS A 463 0.86 19.99 -2.29
N LEU A 464 0.20 19.36 -3.27
CA LEU A 464 0.83 18.96 -4.53
C LEU A 464 1.48 20.17 -5.23
N LEU A 465 2.76 20.03 -5.58
CA LEU A 465 3.46 21.00 -6.43
C LEU A 465 2.84 20.99 -7.84
N SER A 466 2.74 22.14 -8.53
CA SER A 466 2.33 22.14 -9.94
C SER A 466 3.39 21.50 -10.86
N SER A 467 4.67 21.56 -10.46
CA SER A 467 5.75 20.77 -11.07
C SER A 467 6.87 20.50 -10.06
N GLY A 468 7.47 19.32 -10.11
CA GLY A 468 8.62 18.96 -9.26
C GLY A 468 9.91 19.60 -9.78
N LEU A 469 10.51 18.97 -10.80
CA LEU A 469 11.60 19.53 -11.60
C LEU A 469 11.00 20.19 -12.86
N ALA A 470 11.40 21.41 -13.20
CA ALA A 470 10.87 22.12 -14.36
C ALA A 470 11.93 22.83 -15.22
N MET A 471 11.85 22.62 -16.53
CA MET A 471 12.68 23.27 -17.54
C MET A 471 11.79 24.20 -18.37
N GLY A 472 11.79 25.48 -18.00
CA GLY A 472 10.88 26.50 -18.50
C GLY A 472 11.35 27.21 -19.77
N LYS A 473 10.83 28.43 -19.95
CA LYS A 473 10.95 29.23 -21.18
C LYS A 473 12.40 29.54 -21.52
N GLY A 474 12.79 29.39 -22.78
CA GLY A 474 14.13 29.69 -23.29
C GLY A 474 15.27 28.74 -22.85
N CYS A 475 14.95 27.66 -22.12
CA CYS A 475 15.93 26.65 -21.76
C CYS A 475 16.21 25.68 -22.92
N THR A 476 17.47 25.27 -23.10
CA THR A 476 17.93 24.26 -24.08
C THR A 476 19.29 23.71 -23.67
N ASP A 477 19.67 22.54 -24.21
CA ASP A 477 20.97 21.90 -24.04
C ASP A 477 21.25 21.61 -22.56
N TYR A 478 20.50 20.65 -22.01
CA TYR A 478 20.51 20.36 -20.58
C TYR A 478 20.38 18.88 -20.19
N GLU A 479 20.98 18.56 -19.06
CA GLU A 479 21.02 17.23 -18.44
C GLU A 479 20.54 17.31 -17.00
N ALA A 480 19.77 16.31 -16.53
CA ALA A 480 19.37 16.18 -15.13
C ALA A 480 19.50 14.73 -14.65
N GLU A 481 20.30 14.51 -13.59
CA GLU A 481 20.51 13.20 -12.97
C GLU A 481 20.48 13.19 -11.43
N ARG A 482 20.17 12.02 -10.86
CA ARG A 482 20.15 11.74 -9.41
C ARG A 482 19.21 12.67 -8.63
N ILE A 483 17.99 12.83 -9.14
CA ILE A 483 16.93 13.62 -8.51
C ILE A 483 15.75 12.70 -8.21
N GLU A 484 15.27 12.77 -6.97
CA GLU A 484 14.05 12.14 -6.50
C GLU A 484 12.92 13.19 -6.45
N VAL A 485 11.73 12.85 -6.96
CA VAL A 485 10.57 13.74 -7.04
C VAL A 485 9.32 13.01 -6.56
N ALA A 486 8.71 13.53 -5.50
CA ALA A 486 7.47 13.05 -4.91
C ALA A 486 6.35 14.10 -5.00
N ARG A 487 5.10 13.66 -5.08
CA ARG A 487 3.90 14.50 -4.77
C ARG A 487 3.83 15.82 -5.57
N ALA A 488 4.03 15.72 -6.87
CA ALA A 488 3.79 16.82 -7.83
C ALA A 488 2.65 16.46 -8.80
N ALA A 489 2.02 17.47 -9.42
CA ALA A 489 1.07 17.28 -10.52
C ALA A 489 1.81 16.74 -11.76
N ALA A 490 2.87 17.43 -12.20
CA ALA A 490 3.87 16.85 -13.10
C ALA A 490 5.19 16.64 -12.35
N GLY A 491 5.75 15.43 -12.37
CA GLY A 491 7.03 15.14 -11.70
C GLY A 491 8.19 15.91 -12.34
N VAL A 492 8.41 15.70 -13.63
CA VAL A 492 9.28 16.52 -14.48
C VAL A 492 8.45 17.24 -15.53
N LEU A 493 8.61 18.56 -15.66
CA LEU A 493 7.89 19.38 -16.64
C LEU A 493 8.89 20.13 -17.53
N ALA A 494 9.10 19.65 -18.75
CA ALA A 494 10.04 20.23 -19.72
C ALA A 494 9.30 20.63 -21.00
N LYS A 495 8.47 21.67 -20.91
CA LYS A 495 7.71 22.21 -22.05
C LYS A 495 7.60 23.72 -22.01
N ILE A 496 7.41 24.30 -23.19
CA ILE A 496 7.08 25.72 -23.38
C ILE A 496 5.65 25.77 -23.94
N ASN A 497 4.78 26.52 -23.26
CA ASN A 497 3.43 26.78 -23.76
C ASN A 497 3.48 27.86 -24.85
N PRO A 498 2.65 27.78 -25.91
CA PRO A 498 2.55 28.83 -26.91
C PRO A 498 2.09 30.17 -26.32
N ASP A 499 2.83 31.25 -26.59
CA ASP A 499 2.54 32.62 -26.16
C ASP A 499 2.97 33.66 -27.22
N CYS A 500 2.61 34.93 -27.02
CA CYS A 500 2.88 36.02 -27.98
C CYS A 500 4.34 36.50 -28.06
N ASP A 501 5.30 35.81 -27.44
CA ASP A 501 6.73 36.15 -27.55
C ASP A 501 7.40 35.27 -28.62
N PRO A 502 7.64 35.80 -29.83
CA PRO A 502 8.18 35.02 -30.93
C PRO A 502 9.61 34.52 -30.68
N ILE A 503 10.35 35.05 -29.70
CA ILE A 503 11.76 34.68 -29.45
C ILE A 503 11.87 33.24 -28.91
N ASN A 504 10.82 32.75 -28.23
CA ASN A 504 10.82 31.48 -27.51
C ASN A 504 9.88 30.42 -28.13
N GLN A 505 9.40 30.65 -29.35
CA GLN A 505 8.41 29.81 -30.05
C GLN A 505 8.97 29.31 -31.39
N TYR A 506 8.39 28.25 -31.96
CA TYR A 506 8.82 27.73 -33.26
C TYR A 506 8.36 28.66 -34.41
N PRO A 507 9.20 28.96 -35.43
CA PRO A 507 10.49 28.35 -35.75
C PRO A 507 11.73 29.03 -35.14
N ASN A 508 11.58 30.15 -34.43
CA ASN A 508 12.72 30.94 -33.94
C ASN A 508 13.46 30.24 -32.79
N PHE A 509 12.78 29.40 -32.02
CA PHE A 509 13.35 28.59 -30.95
C PHE A 509 13.11 27.09 -31.14
N THR A 510 14.13 26.30 -30.82
CA THR A 510 14.10 24.83 -30.76
C THR A 510 14.89 24.38 -29.54
N ILE A 511 14.36 23.42 -28.79
CA ILE A 511 15.08 22.82 -27.66
C ILE A 511 15.94 21.67 -28.21
N ARG A 512 17.18 21.54 -27.76
CA ARG A 512 18.15 20.55 -28.26
C ARG A 512 18.89 19.87 -27.13
N ASN A 513 19.29 18.62 -27.36
CA ASN A 513 20.21 17.87 -26.49
C ASN A 513 19.70 17.82 -25.03
N LEU A 514 18.55 17.18 -24.83
CA LEU A 514 17.93 16.98 -23.53
C LEU A 514 18.29 15.59 -23.00
N SER A 515 18.70 15.48 -21.75
CA SER A 515 18.96 14.19 -21.09
C SER A 515 18.33 14.16 -19.70
N PHE A 516 17.47 13.17 -19.44
CA PHE A 516 16.88 12.91 -18.12
C PHE A 516 17.18 11.47 -17.72
N HIS A 517 17.98 11.27 -16.66
CA HIS A 517 18.37 9.91 -16.26
C HIS A 517 18.69 9.72 -14.79
N ASP A 518 18.69 8.46 -14.35
CA ASP A 518 18.93 8.08 -12.95
C ASP A 518 18.00 8.85 -11.97
N LEU A 519 16.75 9.03 -12.41
CA LEU A 519 15.70 9.77 -11.71
C LEU A 519 14.71 8.80 -11.05
N TYR A 520 14.13 9.22 -9.94
CA TYR A 520 13.01 8.50 -9.31
C TYR A 520 11.83 9.46 -9.11
N VAL A 521 10.72 9.19 -9.78
CA VAL A 521 9.54 10.06 -9.81
C VAL A 521 8.33 9.27 -9.32
N HIS A 522 7.69 9.70 -8.23
CA HIS A 522 6.62 8.91 -7.63
C HIS A 522 5.48 9.71 -6.98
N ASP A 523 4.35 9.01 -6.82
CA ASP A 523 3.12 9.52 -6.18
C ASP A 523 2.66 10.87 -6.78
N THR A 524 2.70 10.99 -8.11
CA THR A 524 2.29 12.21 -8.82
C THR A 524 0.77 12.26 -9.00
N GLY A 525 0.18 13.46 -8.96
CA GLY A 525 -1.26 13.65 -9.23
C GLY A 525 -1.60 13.58 -10.73
N GLY A 526 -0.64 13.90 -11.59
CA GLY A 526 -0.72 13.79 -13.05
C GLY A 526 0.48 13.02 -13.59
N GLU A 527 1.11 13.51 -14.66
CA GLU A 527 2.19 12.80 -15.34
C GLU A 527 3.47 12.66 -14.49
N GLY A 528 4.18 11.53 -14.64
CA GLY A 528 5.53 11.38 -14.11
C GLY A 528 6.50 12.32 -14.82
N LEU A 529 6.68 12.14 -16.14
CA LEU A 529 7.45 13.05 -17.01
C LEU A 529 6.52 13.64 -18.08
N TYR A 530 6.53 14.97 -18.25
CA TYR A 530 5.82 15.70 -19.30
C TYR A 530 6.82 16.54 -20.10
N ILE A 531 7.22 16.04 -21.26
CA ILE A 531 8.26 16.61 -22.12
C ILE A 531 7.65 17.09 -23.44
N GLY A 532 7.81 18.37 -23.76
CA GLY A 532 7.23 19.02 -24.95
C GLY A 532 5.73 19.30 -24.85
N HIS A 533 5.14 19.81 -25.94
CA HIS A 533 3.76 20.30 -25.96
C HIS A 533 2.86 19.40 -26.82
N THR A 534 1.71 18.99 -26.26
CA THR A 534 0.76 18.03 -26.85
C THR A 534 -0.10 18.58 -27.98
N LEU A 535 -0.07 19.90 -28.23
CA LEU A 535 -0.67 20.54 -29.39
C LEU A 535 0.42 20.97 -30.40
N PRO A 536 1.01 20.03 -31.18
CA PRO A 536 2.12 20.34 -32.10
C PRO A 536 1.70 21.20 -33.28
N ASN A 537 0.40 21.20 -33.61
CA ASN A 537 -0.22 22.05 -34.65
C ASN A 537 -0.41 23.51 -34.20
N GLY A 538 -0.01 23.88 -32.99
CA GLY A 538 -0.15 25.23 -32.46
C GLY A 538 -1.56 25.59 -31.98
N ILE A 539 -1.68 26.80 -31.45
CA ILE A 539 -2.94 27.43 -31.01
C ILE A 539 -2.96 28.90 -31.41
N ASP A 540 -4.16 29.46 -31.54
CA ASP A 540 -4.34 30.90 -31.72
C ASP A 540 -4.31 31.57 -30.35
N VAL A 541 -3.43 32.57 -30.19
CA VAL A 541 -3.18 33.29 -28.92
C VAL A 541 -3.56 34.76 -29.11
N THR A 542 -4.42 35.29 -28.23
CA THR A 542 -4.72 36.72 -28.18
C THR A 542 -3.65 37.46 -27.38
N CYS A 543 -3.02 38.45 -27.99
CA CYS A 543 -1.96 39.26 -27.38
C CYS A 543 -2.50 40.47 -26.62
N SER A 544 -1.63 41.13 -25.84
CA SER A 544 -1.98 42.28 -25.01
C SER A 544 -2.42 43.55 -25.78
N ASP A 545 -2.17 43.59 -27.09
CA ASP A 545 -2.65 44.64 -28.00
C ASP A 545 -3.99 44.29 -28.69
N GLY A 546 -4.56 43.11 -28.39
CA GLY A 546 -5.77 42.59 -29.01
C GLY A 546 -5.57 41.91 -30.36
N SER A 547 -4.33 41.80 -30.86
CA SER A 547 -4.04 40.97 -32.03
C SER A 547 -4.18 39.47 -31.68
N VAL A 548 -4.48 38.65 -32.70
CA VAL A 548 -4.51 37.18 -32.56
C VAL A 548 -3.44 36.60 -33.46
N VAL A 549 -2.54 35.81 -32.89
CA VAL A 549 -1.41 35.20 -33.59
C VAL A 549 -1.45 33.69 -33.45
N HIS A 550 -1.14 32.96 -34.53
CA HIS A 550 -1.06 31.51 -34.50
C HIS A 550 0.35 31.07 -34.09
N VAL A 551 0.46 30.37 -32.95
CA VAL A 551 1.76 30.07 -32.31
C VAL A 551 2.03 28.58 -32.26
N LEU A 552 3.17 28.16 -32.82
CA LEU A 552 3.65 26.78 -32.78
C LEU A 552 4.61 26.57 -31.59
N PRO A 553 4.41 25.52 -30.76
CA PRO A 553 5.33 25.24 -29.65
C PRO A 553 6.72 24.81 -30.17
N PRO A 554 7.81 25.14 -29.45
CA PRO A 554 9.16 24.73 -29.77
C PRO A 554 9.29 23.23 -30.05
N ARG A 555 10.02 22.91 -31.12
CA ARG A 555 10.38 21.53 -31.47
C ARG A 555 11.62 21.10 -30.69
N ILE A 556 11.62 19.85 -30.24
CA ILE A 556 12.67 19.24 -29.43
C ILE A 556 13.48 18.28 -30.31
N TYR A 557 14.81 18.35 -30.22
CA TYR A 557 15.74 17.50 -30.96
C TYR A 557 16.71 16.82 -29.99
N ASN A 558 17.08 15.56 -30.25
CA ASN A 558 18.05 14.81 -29.44
C ASN A 558 17.62 14.74 -27.96
N LEU A 559 16.45 14.12 -27.70
CA LEU A 559 15.93 13.87 -26.36
C LEU A 559 16.28 12.43 -25.94
N LYS A 560 16.95 12.27 -24.81
CA LYS A 560 17.19 10.98 -24.15
C LYS A 560 16.47 10.95 -22.79
N ILE A 561 15.75 9.85 -22.53
CA ILE A 561 15.14 9.53 -21.24
C ILE A 561 15.55 8.10 -20.90
N TYR A 562 16.40 7.90 -19.89
CA TYR A 562 16.88 6.56 -19.53
C TYR A 562 17.19 6.35 -18.05
N ASN A 563 17.19 5.11 -17.58
CA ASN A 563 17.35 4.78 -16.15
C ASN A 563 16.34 5.53 -15.23
N VAL A 564 15.21 6.00 -15.75
CA VAL A 564 14.16 6.66 -14.96
C VAL A 564 13.21 5.60 -14.39
N ILE A 565 12.95 5.71 -13.09
CA ILE A 565 11.93 4.91 -12.41
C ILE A 565 10.72 5.79 -12.13
N THR A 566 9.53 5.43 -12.65
CA THR A 566 8.26 6.06 -12.28
C THR A 566 7.36 5.10 -11.50
N ARG A 567 6.78 5.55 -10.39
CA ARG A 567 5.88 4.75 -9.54
C ARG A 567 4.62 5.53 -9.17
N ASN A 568 3.45 4.91 -9.25
CA ASN A 568 2.19 5.49 -8.77
C ASN A 568 1.86 6.85 -9.43
N THR A 569 1.96 6.95 -10.76
CA THR A 569 1.57 8.19 -11.45
C THR A 569 0.05 8.29 -11.55
N GLY A 570 -0.49 9.48 -11.29
CA GLY A 570 -1.92 9.77 -11.42
C GLY A 570 -2.37 9.64 -12.86
N TRP A 571 -1.61 10.22 -13.78
CA TRP A 571 -1.81 10.14 -15.23
C TRP A 571 -0.65 9.34 -15.84
N ASP A 572 -0.11 9.78 -16.98
CA ASP A 572 0.90 9.07 -17.75
C ASP A 572 2.23 8.87 -17.01
N GLY A 573 2.93 7.77 -17.30
CA GLY A 573 4.28 7.53 -16.78
C GLY A 573 5.30 8.49 -17.39
N ILE A 574 5.47 8.41 -18.72
CA ILE A 574 6.40 9.25 -19.50
C ILE A 574 5.67 9.75 -20.76
N GLN A 575 5.28 11.02 -20.78
CA GLN A 575 4.65 11.69 -21.93
C GLN A 575 5.67 12.54 -22.69
N VAL A 576 5.82 12.29 -24.00
CA VAL A 576 6.71 13.00 -24.91
C VAL A 576 5.94 13.51 -26.13
N ALA A 577 6.10 14.79 -26.50
CA ALA A 577 5.44 15.38 -27.67
C ALA A 577 6.32 16.43 -28.38
N SER A 578 6.04 16.73 -29.65
CA SER A 578 6.80 17.71 -30.46
C SER A 578 8.31 17.41 -30.57
N THR A 579 8.69 16.12 -30.67
CA THR A 579 10.10 15.66 -30.80
C THR A 579 10.44 15.13 -32.22
N PRO A 580 10.50 15.98 -33.26
CA PRO A 580 10.55 15.55 -34.66
C PRO A 580 11.85 14.86 -35.10
N GLU A 581 12.87 14.74 -34.25
CA GLU A 581 14.10 13.97 -34.53
C GLU A 581 14.87 13.60 -33.25
N GLY A 582 15.44 12.39 -33.22
CA GLY A 582 16.38 11.98 -32.18
C GLY A 582 15.77 11.78 -30.79
N ALA A 583 14.53 11.31 -30.69
CA ALA A 583 13.96 10.88 -29.40
C ALA A 583 14.37 9.43 -29.07
N GLU A 584 14.85 9.20 -27.86
CA GLU A 584 15.27 7.89 -27.35
C GLU A 584 14.72 7.72 -25.92
N ILE A 585 13.89 6.70 -25.70
CA ILE A 585 13.31 6.38 -24.39
C ILE A 585 13.68 4.94 -24.05
N PHE A 586 14.63 4.71 -23.13
CA PHE A 586 15.18 3.38 -22.91
C PHE A 586 15.65 3.06 -21.49
N ASN A 587 15.72 1.78 -21.11
CA ASN A 587 16.14 1.35 -19.77
C ASN A 587 15.32 1.97 -18.62
N ASN A 588 14.07 2.38 -18.86
CA ASN A 588 13.20 2.95 -17.83
C ASN A 588 12.29 1.89 -17.20
N GLU A 589 11.95 2.06 -15.92
CA GLU A 589 10.95 1.26 -15.24
C GLU A 589 9.72 2.11 -14.93
N VAL A 590 8.59 1.82 -15.58
CA VAL A 590 7.32 2.53 -15.38
C VAL A 590 6.33 1.58 -14.73
N TYR A 591 5.88 1.88 -13.51
CA TYR A 591 5.03 0.96 -12.76
C TYR A 591 3.88 1.60 -11.97
N ASN A 592 2.71 0.94 -12.03
CA ASN A 592 1.46 1.39 -11.40
C ASN A 592 1.07 2.81 -11.88
N PHE A 593 0.97 2.97 -13.20
CA PHE A 593 0.64 4.25 -13.85
C PHE A 593 -0.87 4.42 -14.10
N GLY A 594 -1.31 5.65 -14.33
CA GLY A 594 -2.71 5.97 -14.64
C GLY A 594 -3.67 5.83 -13.46
N THR A 595 -3.20 6.01 -12.22
CA THR A 595 -3.96 5.71 -10.99
C THR A 595 -5.21 6.57 -10.78
N GLU A 596 -5.34 7.73 -11.44
CA GLU A 596 -6.61 8.51 -11.47
C GLU A 596 -7.61 8.02 -12.53
N ASN A 597 -7.26 7.01 -13.33
CA ASN A 597 -8.06 6.42 -14.42
C ASN A 597 -8.62 7.46 -15.42
N LYS A 598 -7.77 8.41 -15.86
CA LYS A 598 -8.18 9.42 -16.84
C LYS A 598 -8.15 8.83 -18.25
N GLY A 599 -9.32 8.64 -18.85
CA GLY A 599 -9.49 7.95 -20.15
C GLY A 599 -8.54 8.33 -21.30
N SER A 600 -7.97 9.54 -21.31
CA SER A 600 -7.07 10.06 -22.35
C SER A 600 -5.65 10.42 -21.88
N GLN A 601 -5.31 10.16 -20.60
CA GLN A 601 -4.04 10.53 -19.96
C GLN A 601 -3.73 9.50 -18.85
N GLN A 602 -3.35 8.29 -19.23
CA GLN A 602 -3.13 7.18 -18.31
C GLN A 602 -2.24 6.07 -18.88
N ALA A 603 -1.36 6.40 -19.83
CA ALA A 603 -0.49 5.44 -20.50
C ALA A 603 0.91 5.34 -19.85
N GLY A 604 1.60 4.23 -20.07
CA GLY A 604 2.95 4.03 -19.51
C GLY A 604 3.98 4.96 -20.16
N ILE A 605 4.09 4.90 -21.49
CA ILE A 605 4.96 5.76 -22.31
C ILE A 605 4.16 6.27 -23.52
N ILE A 606 4.13 7.58 -23.76
CA ILE A 606 3.50 8.19 -24.93
C ILE A 606 4.55 8.85 -25.82
N MET A 607 4.62 8.44 -27.09
CA MET A 607 5.26 9.20 -28.17
C MET A 607 4.19 9.92 -29.00
N GLY A 608 3.87 11.13 -28.58
CA GLY A 608 2.74 11.95 -29.06
C GLY A 608 3.00 12.64 -30.40
N GLY A 609 2.06 13.51 -30.81
CA GLY A 609 2.09 14.18 -32.11
C GLY A 609 3.38 14.96 -32.40
N GLU A 610 3.79 14.93 -33.67
CA GLU A 610 5.09 15.43 -34.18
C GLU A 610 6.34 14.89 -33.44
N SER A 611 6.27 13.64 -33.00
CA SER A 611 7.40 12.93 -32.39
C SER A 611 7.82 11.73 -33.23
N ARG A 612 9.11 11.40 -33.25
CA ARG A 612 9.62 10.12 -33.78
C ARG A 612 10.97 9.74 -33.19
N GLY A 613 11.23 8.44 -33.10
CA GLY A 613 12.47 7.95 -32.52
C GLY A 613 12.44 6.47 -32.16
N VAL A 614 13.02 6.13 -31.02
CA VAL A 614 13.12 4.75 -30.52
C VAL A 614 12.65 4.64 -29.07
N ILE A 615 11.92 3.57 -28.77
CA ILE A 615 11.46 3.20 -27.43
C ILE A 615 11.94 1.77 -27.18
N TYR A 616 12.93 1.55 -26.30
CA TYR A 616 13.53 0.21 -26.15
C TYR A 616 14.03 -0.16 -24.76
N ASN A 617 14.13 -1.46 -24.44
CA ASN A 617 14.59 -1.96 -23.14
C ASN A 617 13.84 -1.35 -21.93
N ASN A 618 12.59 -0.88 -22.09
CA ASN A 618 11.79 -0.37 -20.96
C ASN A 618 10.98 -1.49 -20.32
N LYS A 619 10.84 -1.45 -18.98
CA LYS A 619 9.98 -2.35 -18.20
C LYS A 619 8.72 -1.58 -17.77
N VAL A 620 7.60 -1.82 -18.45
CA VAL A 620 6.33 -1.10 -18.24
C VAL A 620 5.30 -2.07 -17.65
N ILE A 621 5.04 -1.99 -16.34
CA ILE A 621 4.29 -3.01 -15.62
C ILE A 621 3.18 -2.41 -14.76
N LYS A 622 1.98 -2.98 -14.84
CA LYS A 622 0.78 -2.60 -14.08
C LYS A 622 0.30 -1.17 -14.40
N GLY A 623 -0.84 -1.06 -15.06
CA GLY A 623 -1.47 0.24 -15.30
C GLY A 623 -2.89 0.13 -15.85
N THR A 624 -3.65 1.21 -15.70
CA THR A 624 -5.03 1.31 -16.20
C THR A 624 -5.08 1.45 -17.71
N GLY A 625 -4.20 2.27 -18.30
CA GLY A 625 -4.16 2.54 -19.73
C GLY A 625 -3.22 1.68 -20.55
N ASN A 626 -3.07 2.09 -21.81
CA ASN A 626 -2.11 1.51 -22.76
C ASN A 626 -0.67 1.56 -22.20
N ALA A 627 0.15 0.53 -22.43
CA ALA A 627 1.52 0.53 -21.91
C ALA A 627 2.46 1.44 -22.71
N ILE A 628 2.40 1.36 -24.04
CA ILE A 628 3.14 2.24 -24.96
C ILE A 628 2.18 2.76 -26.03
N GLU A 629 2.09 4.08 -26.18
CA GLU A 629 1.31 4.75 -27.23
C GLU A 629 2.21 5.43 -28.26
N VAL A 630 1.87 5.28 -29.55
CA VAL A 630 2.55 5.95 -30.66
C VAL A 630 1.55 6.72 -31.51
N PHE A 631 1.59 8.05 -31.40
CA PHE A 631 0.81 9.03 -32.18
C PHE A 631 1.70 9.94 -33.04
N GLY A 632 2.93 9.49 -33.31
CA GLY A 632 4.00 10.26 -33.95
C GLY A 632 3.86 10.43 -35.47
N THR A 633 4.96 10.80 -36.14
CA THR A 633 5.02 10.97 -37.61
C THR A 633 6.32 10.42 -38.18
N GLY A 634 6.30 9.77 -39.36
CA GLY A 634 7.47 9.05 -39.87
C GLY A 634 7.79 7.77 -39.06
N LEU A 635 9.02 7.28 -39.17
CA LEU A 635 9.45 6.03 -38.54
C LEU A 635 9.69 6.16 -37.03
N THR A 636 8.97 5.35 -36.24
CA THR A 636 9.26 5.04 -34.84
C THR A 636 9.56 3.55 -34.67
N LYS A 637 10.62 3.21 -33.92
CA LYS A 637 10.89 1.82 -33.51
C LYS A 637 10.50 1.60 -32.06
N VAL A 638 9.83 0.48 -31.77
CA VAL A 638 9.52 0.03 -30.40
C VAL A 638 10.06 -1.39 -30.27
N TYR A 639 11.12 -1.60 -29.48
CA TYR A 639 11.80 -2.90 -29.45
C TYR A 639 12.37 -3.31 -28.09
N ASN A 640 12.53 -4.62 -27.85
CA ASN A 640 13.05 -5.14 -26.58
C ASN A 640 12.30 -4.64 -25.31
N ASN A 641 11.07 -4.15 -25.40
CA ASN A 641 10.34 -3.70 -24.20
C ASN A 641 9.68 -4.88 -23.51
N ILE A 642 9.67 -4.86 -22.17
CA ILE A 642 8.98 -5.81 -21.31
C ILE A 642 7.72 -5.13 -20.77
N ILE A 643 6.55 -5.64 -21.15
CA ILE A 643 5.25 -5.08 -20.78
C ILE A 643 4.43 -6.12 -20.01
N SER A 644 3.85 -5.77 -18.86
CA SER A 644 2.99 -6.69 -18.11
C SER A 644 1.82 -6.04 -17.37
N ASP A 645 0.68 -6.72 -17.29
CA ASP A 645 -0.49 -6.32 -16.48
C ASP A 645 -1.04 -4.91 -16.80
N CYS A 646 -0.95 -4.47 -18.05
CA CYS A 646 -1.42 -3.16 -18.51
C CYS A 646 -2.82 -3.20 -19.14
N GLY A 647 -3.48 -2.04 -19.17
CA GLY A 647 -4.80 -1.83 -19.77
C GLY A 647 -6.00 -2.10 -18.84
N TRP A 648 -5.78 -2.23 -17.52
CA TRP A 648 -6.80 -2.61 -16.54
C TRP A 648 -7.59 -1.41 -15.98
N ASP A 649 -8.17 -0.59 -16.85
CA ASP A 649 -9.01 0.60 -16.54
C ASP A 649 -10.35 0.32 -15.80
N GLY A 650 -10.57 -0.91 -15.33
CA GLY A 650 -11.82 -1.33 -14.68
C GLY A 650 -13.00 -1.53 -15.63
N THR A 651 -12.86 -1.29 -16.94
CA THR A 651 -13.93 -1.56 -17.91
C THR A 651 -13.94 -3.02 -18.37
N ALA A 652 -15.05 -3.44 -18.99
CA ALA A 652 -15.19 -4.76 -19.60
C ALA A 652 -14.29 -4.94 -20.83
N THR A 653 -13.85 -3.85 -21.47
CA THR A 653 -13.04 -3.86 -22.69
C THR A 653 -11.55 -3.73 -22.39
N GLY A 654 -11.19 -2.83 -21.48
CA GLY A 654 -9.81 -2.44 -21.18
C GLY A 654 -9.05 -1.87 -22.37
N GLN A 655 -7.74 -1.77 -22.21
CA GLN A 655 -6.78 -1.18 -23.13
C GLN A 655 -5.64 -2.16 -23.51
N ASP A 656 -4.85 -1.80 -24.51
CA ASP A 656 -3.84 -2.67 -25.14
C ASP A 656 -2.47 -2.53 -24.45
N ALA A 657 -1.51 -3.38 -24.80
CA ALA A 657 -0.11 -3.14 -24.40
C ALA A 657 0.55 -2.08 -25.31
N ILE A 658 0.70 -2.35 -26.61
CA ILE A 658 1.21 -1.36 -27.58
C ILE A 658 0.04 -0.86 -28.43
N PHE A 659 -0.23 0.45 -28.38
CA PHE A 659 -1.29 1.11 -29.14
C PHE A 659 -0.70 2.12 -30.13
N VAL A 660 -1.04 1.99 -31.41
CA VAL A 660 -0.57 2.85 -32.50
C VAL A 660 -1.79 3.44 -33.22
N ASP A 661 -1.80 4.75 -33.42
CA ASP A 661 -2.89 5.49 -34.08
C ASP A 661 -2.31 6.74 -34.75
N ASP A 662 -2.74 7.06 -35.97
CA ASP A 662 -2.18 8.19 -36.72
C ASP A 662 -2.78 9.52 -36.28
N ARG A 663 -1.93 10.51 -35.95
CA ARG A 663 -2.38 11.86 -35.55
C ARG A 663 -1.64 12.94 -36.36
N PRO A 664 -1.93 13.05 -37.67
CA PRO A 664 -1.14 13.84 -38.61
C PRO A 664 -1.14 15.34 -38.30
N THR A 665 0.00 15.99 -38.54
CA THR A 665 0.19 17.43 -38.40
C THR A 665 0.01 18.18 -39.73
N ARG A 666 -0.53 19.40 -39.66
CA ARG A 666 -1.05 20.14 -40.83
C ARG A 666 0.02 20.52 -41.86
N ASN A 667 1.25 20.78 -41.42
CA ASN A 667 2.26 21.50 -42.22
C ASN A 667 3.58 20.72 -42.46
N ASN A 668 3.68 19.47 -41.99
CA ASN A 668 4.92 18.66 -42.09
C ASN A 668 4.59 17.15 -42.18
N TYR A 669 3.54 16.81 -42.93
CA TYR A 669 2.99 15.47 -42.94
C TYR A 669 3.99 14.42 -43.44
N LYS A 670 4.46 13.58 -42.52
CA LYS A 670 5.20 12.34 -42.77
C LYS A 670 4.33 11.19 -42.27
N PRO A 671 3.92 10.22 -43.12
CA PRO A 671 3.10 9.09 -42.71
C PRO A 671 3.71 8.37 -41.50
N LEU A 672 2.89 7.96 -40.53
CA LEU A 672 3.38 7.22 -39.36
C LEU A 672 3.77 5.80 -39.78
N GLN A 673 5.01 5.40 -39.50
CA GLN A 673 5.54 4.07 -39.77
C GLN A 673 6.06 3.47 -38.46
N VAL A 674 5.71 2.22 -38.16
CA VAL A 674 6.15 1.55 -36.92
C VAL A 674 6.91 0.25 -37.19
N TYR A 675 8.06 0.10 -36.53
CA TYR A 675 8.77 -1.16 -36.39
C TYR A 675 8.61 -1.66 -34.95
N LEU A 676 7.77 -2.67 -34.76
CA LEU A 676 7.52 -3.33 -33.48
C LEU A 676 8.31 -4.64 -33.47
N LEU A 677 9.46 -4.66 -32.78
CA LEU A 677 10.48 -5.72 -32.92
C LEU A 677 10.84 -6.33 -31.55
N ASN A 678 10.88 -7.64 -31.38
CA ASN A 678 11.42 -8.26 -30.15
C ASN A 678 10.79 -7.73 -28.83
N ASN A 679 9.52 -7.32 -28.77
CA ASN A 679 8.89 -6.94 -27.49
C ASN A 679 8.32 -8.18 -26.77
N THR A 680 8.43 -8.25 -25.44
CA THR A 680 7.72 -9.23 -24.59
C THR A 680 6.52 -8.56 -23.95
N VAL A 681 5.32 -9.07 -24.22
CA VAL A 681 4.05 -8.58 -23.67
C VAL A 681 3.37 -9.70 -22.91
N VAL A 682 2.94 -9.44 -21.67
CA VAL A 682 2.33 -10.44 -20.79
C VAL A 682 1.05 -9.91 -20.14
N ASN A 683 -0.03 -10.68 -20.14
CA ASN A 683 -1.30 -10.35 -19.46
C ASN A 683 -1.87 -8.95 -19.85
N SER A 684 -1.81 -8.60 -21.13
CA SER A 684 -2.37 -7.36 -21.67
C SER A 684 -3.90 -7.43 -21.70
N ARG A 685 -4.59 -6.45 -21.10
CA ARG A 685 -6.05 -6.55 -20.84
C ARG A 685 -6.91 -6.67 -22.10
N ARG A 686 -6.49 -6.09 -23.22
CA ARG A 686 -7.16 -6.18 -24.53
C ARG A 686 -6.27 -6.90 -25.54
N SER A 687 -5.56 -6.18 -26.40
CA SER A 687 -4.60 -6.74 -27.37
C SER A 687 -3.17 -6.50 -26.89
N GLY A 688 -2.22 -7.35 -27.31
CA GLY A 688 -0.80 -7.08 -27.09
C GLY A 688 -0.25 -6.00 -28.03
N ILE A 689 -0.72 -5.99 -29.27
CA ILE A 689 -0.47 -4.92 -30.24
C ILE A 689 -1.80 -4.52 -30.89
N MET A 690 -2.06 -3.22 -30.99
CA MET A 690 -3.19 -2.62 -31.68
C MET A 690 -2.70 -1.50 -32.61
N ILE A 691 -3.06 -1.54 -33.89
CA ILE A 691 -2.70 -0.51 -34.87
C ILE A 691 -3.96 -0.02 -35.60
N LEU A 692 -4.26 1.26 -35.43
CA LEU A 692 -5.31 2.00 -36.12
C LEU A 692 -4.73 2.97 -37.16
N SER A 693 -5.59 3.36 -38.10
CA SER A 693 -5.34 4.49 -39.00
C SER A 693 -6.63 5.31 -39.09
N THR A 694 -6.97 5.95 -37.98
CA THR A 694 -8.16 6.81 -37.81
C THR A 694 -8.24 7.91 -38.88
N TYR A 695 -7.09 8.39 -39.37
CA TYR A 695 -7.01 9.46 -40.39
C TYR A 695 -6.60 8.95 -41.79
N GLY A 696 -6.34 7.66 -41.98
CA GLY A 696 -5.91 7.10 -43.28
C GLY A 696 -4.48 7.48 -43.69
N THR A 697 -3.62 7.70 -42.70
CA THR A 697 -2.29 8.32 -42.79
C THR A 697 -1.15 7.52 -42.12
N VAL A 698 -1.42 6.26 -41.75
CA VAL A 698 -0.34 5.28 -41.49
C VAL A 698 0.36 4.96 -42.83
N GLY A 699 1.69 4.92 -42.82
CA GLY A 699 2.52 4.65 -43.98
C GLY A 699 2.57 3.17 -44.36
N THR A 700 3.30 2.87 -45.45
CA THR A 700 3.62 1.49 -45.85
C THR A 700 4.78 0.93 -45.01
N ASP A 701 5.15 -0.33 -45.23
CA ASP A 701 6.35 -0.95 -44.65
C ASP A 701 6.40 -0.93 -43.10
N ASN A 702 5.25 -1.06 -42.43
CA ASN A 702 5.22 -1.34 -40.99
C ASN A 702 5.73 -2.77 -40.73
N LEU A 703 6.49 -2.98 -39.66
CA LEU A 703 7.13 -4.26 -39.36
C LEU A 703 6.71 -4.76 -37.98
N LEU A 704 6.28 -6.02 -37.91
CA LEU A 704 6.01 -6.73 -36.66
C LEU A 704 6.85 -8.02 -36.65
N TYR A 705 8.01 -8.02 -36.01
CA TYR A 705 8.93 -9.17 -36.00
C TYR A 705 9.33 -9.58 -34.58
N ASN A 706 9.48 -10.89 -34.35
CA ASN A 706 9.99 -11.45 -33.09
C ASN A 706 9.25 -11.03 -31.80
N ASN A 707 8.02 -10.52 -31.85
CA ASN A 707 7.31 -10.16 -30.61
C ASN A 707 6.73 -11.39 -29.93
N LEU A 708 6.94 -11.50 -28.62
CA LEU A 708 6.37 -12.54 -27.75
C LEU A 708 5.16 -11.95 -27.02
N ILE A 709 3.96 -12.51 -27.24
CA ILE A 709 2.72 -12.04 -26.60
C ILE A 709 2.06 -13.20 -25.84
N VAL A 710 1.92 -13.06 -24.53
CA VAL A 710 1.58 -14.14 -23.60
C VAL A 710 0.34 -13.75 -22.77
N GLY A 711 -0.81 -14.33 -23.10
CA GLY A 711 -2.09 -13.99 -22.50
C GLY A 711 -2.63 -12.63 -22.96
N GLY A 712 -3.50 -12.65 -23.96
CA GLY A 712 -4.31 -11.49 -24.36
C GLY A 712 -5.73 -11.58 -23.79
N GLY A 713 -6.25 -10.49 -23.22
CA GLY A 713 -7.60 -10.43 -22.64
C GLY A 713 -8.73 -10.13 -23.65
N SER A 714 -8.42 -10.04 -24.94
CA SER A 714 -9.39 -9.92 -26.03
C SER A 714 -10.22 -11.19 -26.21
N SER A 715 -11.53 -11.04 -26.39
CA SER A 715 -12.46 -12.14 -26.71
C SER A 715 -12.45 -12.56 -28.19
N VAL A 716 -11.58 -11.96 -29.02
CA VAL A 716 -11.46 -12.27 -30.44
C VAL A 716 -10.59 -13.52 -30.65
N SER A 717 -11.09 -14.48 -31.45
CA SER A 717 -10.39 -15.76 -31.67
C SER A 717 -9.22 -15.69 -32.66
N GLY A 718 -8.23 -16.54 -32.40
CA GLY A 718 -6.97 -16.63 -33.16
C GLY A 718 -6.03 -15.47 -32.87
N ASP A 719 -5.04 -15.27 -33.74
CA ASP A 719 -3.98 -14.26 -33.62
C ASP A 719 -4.50 -12.83 -33.38
N ARG A 720 -5.74 -12.54 -33.82
CA ARG A 720 -6.43 -11.26 -33.60
C ARG A 720 -6.82 -10.98 -32.14
N GLY A 721 -6.71 -11.97 -31.25
CA GLY A 721 -6.74 -11.76 -29.81
C GLY A 721 -5.45 -11.12 -29.26
N PHE A 722 -4.33 -11.28 -29.98
CA PHE A 722 -3.00 -10.81 -29.59
C PHE A 722 -2.57 -9.57 -30.40
N VAL A 723 -2.81 -9.56 -31.71
CA VAL A 723 -2.43 -8.50 -32.64
C VAL A 723 -3.64 -8.07 -33.48
N ASN A 724 -4.12 -6.85 -33.27
CA ASN A 724 -5.29 -6.30 -33.94
C ASN A 724 -4.89 -5.11 -34.82
N ILE A 725 -5.00 -5.25 -36.15
CA ILE A 725 -4.57 -4.24 -37.12
C ILE A 725 -5.76 -3.85 -38.00
N MET A 726 -6.01 -2.55 -38.10
CA MET A 726 -7.10 -1.99 -38.90
C MET A 726 -6.96 -2.35 -40.38
N ARG A 727 -8.06 -2.80 -40.98
CA ARG A 727 -8.10 -3.23 -42.38
C ARG A 727 -7.71 -2.08 -43.31
N GLY A 728 -6.64 -2.27 -44.08
CA GLY A 728 -6.12 -1.30 -45.04
C GLY A 728 -4.69 -0.84 -44.73
N ILE A 729 -4.21 -1.05 -43.50
CA ILE A 729 -2.81 -0.83 -43.13
C ILE A 729 -1.92 -1.90 -43.76
N GLU A 730 -0.85 -1.51 -44.45
CA GLU A 730 0.17 -2.42 -44.94
C GLU A 730 1.21 -2.70 -43.86
N TYR A 731 1.49 -3.98 -43.62
CA TYR A 731 2.54 -4.41 -42.70
C TYR A 731 3.14 -5.76 -43.13
N LYS A 732 4.34 -6.04 -42.63
CA LYS A 732 5.04 -7.32 -42.77
C LYS A 732 5.15 -7.96 -41.38
N SER A 733 4.90 -9.26 -41.29
CA SER A 733 4.90 -10.02 -40.03
C SER A 733 5.66 -11.34 -40.20
N SER A 734 6.48 -11.70 -39.21
CA SER A 734 7.33 -12.90 -39.19
C SER A 734 7.82 -13.20 -37.77
N SER A 735 8.02 -14.47 -37.42
CA SER A 735 8.60 -14.93 -36.14
C SER A 735 8.00 -14.36 -34.85
N ASN A 736 6.80 -13.76 -34.87
CA ASN A 736 6.06 -13.45 -33.64
C ASN A 736 5.50 -14.73 -33.02
N LEU A 737 5.43 -14.80 -31.70
CA LEU A 737 4.93 -15.96 -30.95
C LEU A 737 3.80 -15.54 -30.02
N TYR A 738 2.66 -16.23 -30.13
CA TYR A 738 1.45 -15.96 -29.35
C TYR A 738 1.14 -17.16 -28.46
N LEU A 739 1.09 -16.95 -27.14
CA LEU A 739 0.96 -18.01 -26.15
C LEU A 739 -0.23 -17.74 -25.21
N ALA A 740 -0.92 -18.80 -24.80
CA ALA A 740 -2.19 -18.68 -24.08
C ALA A 740 -2.06 -18.08 -22.66
N ASN A 741 -0.95 -18.32 -21.97
CA ASN A 741 -0.67 -17.83 -20.61
C ASN A 741 0.81 -18.02 -20.23
N GLU A 742 1.24 -17.41 -19.13
CA GLU A 742 2.60 -17.44 -18.58
C GLU A 742 3.12 -18.88 -18.37
N GLY A 743 2.26 -19.80 -17.93
CA GLY A 743 2.61 -21.20 -17.63
C GLY A 743 3.01 -22.05 -18.84
N VAL A 744 2.83 -21.56 -20.07
CA VAL A 744 3.34 -22.19 -21.30
C VAL A 744 4.41 -21.35 -22.01
N ALA A 745 4.85 -20.24 -21.43
CA ALA A 745 5.87 -19.37 -22.01
C ALA A 745 7.31 -19.74 -21.64
N GLY A 746 7.52 -20.51 -20.57
CA GLY A 746 8.86 -20.83 -20.09
C GLY A 746 9.61 -19.58 -19.63
N PHE A 747 8.96 -18.77 -18.81
CA PHE A 747 9.59 -17.67 -18.06
C PHE A 747 10.21 -18.18 -16.76
N ARG A 748 11.17 -17.44 -16.20
CA ARG A 748 11.87 -17.81 -14.97
C ARG A 748 11.02 -17.66 -13.71
N ASP A 749 10.39 -16.50 -13.48
CA ASP A 749 9.44 -16.26 -12.38
C ASP A 749 8.42 -15.18 -12.78
N ALA A 750 7.42 -15.59 -13.56
CA ALA A 750 6.38 -14.69 -14.05
C ALA A 750 5.53 -14.02 -12.94
N PRO A 751 5.21 -14.68 -11.80
CA PRO A 751 4.62 -14.02 -10.63
C PRO A 751 5.42 -12.81 -10.12
N GLU A 752 6.73 -12.95 -9.90
CA GLU A 752 7.63 -11.85 -9.50
C GLU A 752 8.04 -10.93 -10.67
N LYS A 753 7.45 -11.15 -11.86
CA LYS A 753 7.68 -10.39 -13.09
C LYS A 753 9.14 -10.45 -13.57
N ASP A 754 9.76 -11.61 -13.38
CA ASP A 754 10.93 -12.09 -14.11
C ASP A 754 10.44 -12.87 -15.36
N PHE A 755 10.65 -12.26 -16.52
CA PHE A 755 10.26 -12.80 -17.83
C PHE A 755 11.46 -13.23 -18.68
N HIS A 756 12.63 -13.46 -18.08
CA HIS A 756 13.74 -14.08 -18.81
C HIS A 756 13.35 -15.49 -19.22
N LEU A 757 13.82 -15.93 -20.39
CA LEU A 757 13.51 -17.24 -20.96
C LEU A 757 14.28 -18.36 -20.24
N VAL A 758 13.67 -19.55 -20.14
CA VAL A 758 14.33 -20.75 -19.59
C VAL A 758 14.43 -21.88 -20.61
N ALA A 759 15.26 -22.87 -20.28
CA ALA A 759 15.49 -24.08 -21.07
C ALA A 759 14.17 -24.72 -21.54
N GLY A 760 13.98 -24.79 -22.86
CA GLY A 760 12.79 -25.39 -23.48
C GLY A 760 11.58 -24.45 -23.61
N SER A 761 11.72 -23.15 -23.32
CA SER A 761 10.72 -22.15 -23.72
C SER A 761 10.48 -22.21 -25.25
N PRO A 762 9.22 -22.10 -25.72
CA PRO A 762 8.90 -22.11 -27.14
C PRO A 762 9.41 -20.87 -27.90
N ALA A 763 9.94 -19.84 -27.22
CA ALA A 763 10.53 -18.65 -27.83
C ALA A 763 11.98 -18.83 -28.32
N VAL A 764 12.69 -19.84 -27.80
CA VAL A 764 14.14 -20.04 -27.96
C VAL A 764 14.50 -20.58 -29.35
N ASP A 765 15.52 -20.04 -30.02
CA ASP A 765 15.93 -20.38 -31.41
C ASP A 765 14.74 -20.24 -32.41
N LYS A 766 13.89 -19.19 -32.30
CA LYS A 766 12.69 -18.99 -33.18
C LYS A 766 12.58 -17.60 -33.85
N GLY A 767 13.34 -16.62 -33.40
CA GLY A 767 13.40 -15.30 -34.01
C GLY A 767 14.05 -15.33 -35.40
N MET A 768 13.80 -14.28 -36.19
CA MET A 768 14.60 -13.97 -37.37
C MET A 768 15.69 -12.96 -37.03
N ASP A 769 16.80 -12.97 -37.78
CA ASP A 769 17.90 -12.01 -37.61
C ASP A 769 17.44 -10.56 -37.86
N LEU A 770 17.53 -9.71 -36.82
CA LEU A 770 17.22 -8.29 -36.89
C LEU A 770 18.45 -7.36 -36.80
N THR A 771 19.66 -7.89 -36.94
CA THR A 771 20.92 -7.12 -36.98
C THR A 771 20.85 -5.98 -38.01
N SER A 772 20.26 -6.24 -39.18
CA SER A 772 20.07 -5.25 -40.25
C SER A 772 19.13 -4.10 -39.91
N TYR A 773 18.27 -4.25 -38.88
CA TYR A 773 17.42 -3.19 -38.33
C TYR A 773 18.10 -2.44 -37.17
N GLY A 774 19.32 -2.82 -36.78
CA GLY A 774 20.07 -2.25 -35.68
C GLY A 774 19.82 -2.92 -34.32
N ILE A 775 19.26 -4.13 -34.30
CA ILE A 775 18.98 -4.89 -33.08
C ILE A 775 20.14 -5.88 -32.87
N THR A 776 21.11 -5.50 -32.04
CA THR A 776 22.35 -6.28 -31.80
C THR A 776 22.53 -6.73 -30.35
N SER A 777 21.60 -6.35 -29.47
CA SER A 777 21.53 -6.80 -28.08
C SER A 777 20.07 -6.93 -27.65
N ASP A 778 19.86 -7.57 -26.49
CA ASP A 778 18.54 -7.79 -25.89
C ASP A 778 18.19 -6.75 -24.81
N PHE A 779 17.24 -7.07 -23.92
CA PHE A 779 16.84 -6.26 -22.77
C PHE A 779 17.96 -6.06 -21.75
N ASP A 780 18.73 -7.12 -21.47
CA ASP A 780 19.81 -7.14 -20.49
C ASP A 780 21.11 -6.51 -21.02
N GLY A 781 21.28 -6.50 -22.34
CA GLY A 781 22.50 -6.09 -23.03
C GLY A 781 23.36 -7.28 -23.50
N ASP A 782 22.86 -8.51 -23.38
CA ASP A 782 23.49 -9.69 -23.98
C ASP A 782 23.38 -9.61 -25.52
N VAL A 783 24.38 -10.17 -26.22
CA VAL A 783 24.54 -10.00 -27.67
C VAL A 783 23.51 -10.83 -28.44
N ARG A 784 22.84 -10.22 -29.41
CA ARG A 784 21.93 -10.92 -30.34
C ARG A 784 22.64 -11.28 -31.67
N PRO A 785 22.51 -12.54 -32.16
CA PRO A 785 21.94 -13.69 -31.47
C PRO A 785 22.93 -14.29 -30.46
N TYR A 786 22.43 -14.82 -29.35
CA TYR A 786 23.27 -15.45 -28.34
C TYR A 786 23.65 -16.87 -28.82
N ASN A 787 24.89 -17.02 -29.29
CA ASN A 787 25.48 -18.25 -29.82
C ASN A 787 24.78 -18.93 -31.04
N ARG A 788 23.55 -18.56 -31.43
CA ARG A 788 22.80 -19.24 -32.52
C ARG A 788 21.89 -18.33 -33.36
N ILE A 789 20.57 -18.45 -33.19
CA ILE A 789 19.49 -17.74 -33.88
C ILE A 789 18.88 -16.77 -32.87
N PHE A 790 18.26 -15.68 -33.33
CA PHE A 790 17.56 -14.76 -32.42
C PHE A 790 16.46 -15.50 -31.65
N ASP A 791 16.20 -15.04 -30.43
CA ASP A 791 15.02 -15.42 -29.64
C ASP A 791 13.83 -14.48 -29.89
N VAL A 792 12.63 -14.96 -29.54
CA VAL A 792 11.38 -14.21 -29.68
C VAL A 792 11.02 -13.56 -28.34
N GLY A 793 10.76 -12.25 -28.35
CA GLY A 793 10.61 -11.42 -27.16
C GLY A 793 11.85 -10.59 -26.85
N ALA A 794 11.83 -9.89 -25.72
CA ALA A 794 12.83 -8.89 -25.33
C ALA A 794 14.18 -9.47 -24.88
N ASP A 795 14.20 -10.75 -24.52
CA ASP A 795 15.30 -11.50 -23.90
C ASP A 795 15.98 -12.46 -24.90
N GLU A 796 17.22 -12.89 -24.65
CA GLU A 796 17.84 -14.07 -25.29
C GLU A 796 18.12 -15.16 -24.24
N TYR A 797 17.73 -16.40 -24.52
CA TYR A 797 18.10 -17.53 -23.68
C TYR A 797 19.58 -17.89 -23.87
N SER A 798 20.41 -17.44 -22.93
CA SER A 798 21.87 -17.60 -22.93
C SER A 798 22.42 -19.03 -22.76
N GLY A 799 21.58 -20.07 -22.86
CA GLY A 799 22.01 -21.48 -22.89
C GLY A 799 22.36 -22.05 -21.51
N GLU A 800 23.38 -21.50 -20.85
CA GLU A 800 23.68 -21.68 -19.43
C GLU A 800 24.21 -20.36 -18.83
N THR A 801 23.48 -19.81 -17.85
CA THR A 801 23.79 -18.63 -17.01
C THR A 801 24.48 -17.42 -17.70
N PRO A 802 23.82 -16.25 -17.82
CA PRO A 802 24.38 -15.05 -18.44
C PRO A 802 25.77 -14.60 -17.95
N GLY A 803 26.36 -13.69 -18.73
CA GLY A 803 27.58 -12.98 -18.36
C GLY A 803 27.36 -12.21 -17.06
N ASN A 804 28.05 -12.64 -16.01
CA ASN A 804 27.67 -12.38 -14.62
C ASN A 804 27.26 -10.92 -14.33
N ARG A 805 26.00 -10.70 -13.95
CA ARG A 805 25.52 -9.39 -13.51
C ARG A 805 25.83 -9.24 -12.01
N PRO A 806 26.20 -8.04 -11.54
CA PRO A 806 26.40 -7.81 -10.11
C PRO A 806 25.12 -8.13 -9.33
N PRO A 807 25.19 -8.86 -8.21
CA PRO A 807 24.02 -9.18 -7.40
C PRO A 807 23.43 -7.90 -6.78
N VAL A 808 22.15 -7.93 -6.42
CA VAL A 808 21.51 -6.84 -5.69
C VAL A 808 21.53 -7.16 -4.19
N ALA A 809 22.47 -6.56 -3.47
CA ALA A 809 22.48 -6.57 -2.01
C ALA A 809 21.22 -5.88 -1.46
N ARG A 810 20.60 -6.46 -0.44
CA ARG A 810 19.56 -5.83 0.38
C ARG A 810 19.77 -6.21 1.84
N ALA A 811 20.23 -5.26 2.66
CA ALA A 811 20.53 -5.45 4.08
C ALA A 811 19.27 -5.36 4.99
N GLY A 812 18.13 -4.96 4.42
CA GLY A 812 16.85 -4.85 5.11
C GLY A 812 16.57 -3.46 5.70
N ASN A 813 15.34 -3.28 6.21
CA ASN A 813 14.93 -2.02 6.83
C ASN A 813 15.72 -1.73 8.11
N ASN A 814 15.98 -0.44 8.39
CA ASN A 814 16.62 -0.01 9.63
C ASN A 814 15.86 -0.54 10.86
N ILE A 815 16.57 -1.22 11.75
CA ILE A 815 15.99 -1.95 12.88
C ILE A 815 16.09 -1.07 14.13
N SER A 816 14.98 -0.86 14.83
CA SER A 816 14.94 -0.20 16.14
C SER A 816 14.59 -1.22 17.21
N ILE A 817 15.46 -1.36 18.22
CA ILE A 817 15.24 -2.25 19.37
C ILE A 817 15.47 -1.57 20.71
N THR A 818 15.20 -2.35 21.75
CA THR A 818 14.82 -1.99 23.09
C THR A 818 15.56 -2.92 24.05
N LEU A 819 16.54 -2.46 24.85
CA LEU A 819 17.12 -3.33 25.90
C LEU A 819 15.99 -3.90 26.80
N PRO A 820 16.14 -5.06 27.45
CA PRO A 820 17.31 -5.94 27.49
C PRO A 820 17.51 -6.76 26.21
N VAL A 821 16.70 -6.55 25.15
CA VAL A 821 17.00 -7.08 23.81
C VAL A 821 18.29 -6.42 23.31
N ASN A 822 19.42 -7.08 23.55
CA ASN A 822 20.76 -6.64 23.16
C ASN A 822 21.27 -7.38 21.90
N SER A 823 20.34 -7.89 21.10
CA SER A 823 20.61 -8.56 19.85
C SER A 823 19.47 -8.40 18.85
N VAL A 824 19.79 -8.30 17.56
CA VAL A 824 18.80 -8.39 16.47
C VAL A 824 19.23 -9.47 15.48
N GLN A 825 18.28 -9.96 14.68
CA GLN A 825 18.63 -10.63 13.43
C GLN A 825 18.70 -9.57 12.33
N LEU A 826 19.82 -9.52 11.62
CA LEU A 826 19.93 -8.86 10.32
C LEU A 826 19.42 -9.83 9.26
N ASP A 827 18.61 -9.35 8.32
CA ASP A 827 18.01 -10.18 7.28
C ASP A 827 18.40 -9.67 5.89
N GLY A 828 19.39 -10.34 5.32
CA GLY A 828 19.89 -10.14 3.98
C GLY A 828 19.20 -11.01 2.93
N SER A 829 18.23 -11.85 3.31
CA SER A 829 17.64 -12.85 2.40
C SER A 829 16.70 -12.28 1.33
N ALA A 830 16.55 -10.95 1.28
CA ALA A 830 15.92 -10.24 0.17
C ALA A 830 16.94 -9.81 -0.91
N SER A 831 18.24 -10.06 -0.68
CA SER A 831 19.27 -9.89 -1.70
C SER A 831 19.03 -10.89 -2.84
N SER A 832 19.16 -10.42 -4.08
CA SER A 832 18.78 -11.18 -5.27
C SER A 832 19.85 -11.07 -6.34
N ASP A 833 20.28 -12.19 -6.89
CA ASP A 833 21.15 -12.25 -8.07
C ASP A 833 20.28 -12.24 -9.35
N PRO A 834 20.45 -11.29 -10.28
CA PRO A 834 19.66 -11.23 -11.52
C PRO A 834 19.87 -12.38 -12.50
N ASP A 835 21.01 -13.08 -12.46
CA ASP A 835 21.39 -14.10 -13.45
C ASP A 835 22.11 -15.34 -12.88
N GLY A 836 21.91 -15.58 -11.58
CA GLY A 836 22.55 -16.66 -10.85
C GLY A 836 21.93 -16.89 -9.47
N THR A 837 22.78 -17.16 -8.49
CA THR A 837 22.45 -17.38 -7.08
C THR A 837 23.55 -16.84 -6.18
N ILE A 838 23.17 -16.20 -5.07
CA ILE A 838 24.12 -15.72 -4.06
C ILE A 838 24.71 -16.92 -3.29
N ILE A 839 26.02 -17.16 -3.44
CA ILE A 839 26.75 -18.25 -2.76
C ILE A 839 27.33 -17.83 -1.40
N SER A 840 27.58 -16.52 -1.20
CA SER A 840 28.04 -16.01 0.09
C SER A 840 27.42 -14.66 0.43
N TYR A 841 27.17 -14.50 1.72
CA TYR A 841 26.81 -13.25 2.37
C TYR A 841 27.95 -12.94 3.33
N GLU A 842 28.34 -11.68 3.49
CA GLU A 842 29.36 -11.26 4.45
C GLU A 842 28.91 -9.97 5.15
N TRP A 843 28.59 -10.10 6.43
CA TRP A 843 28.18 -8.99 7.29
C TRP A 843 29.38 -8.40 8.04
N GLU A 844 29.67 -7.12 7.80
CA GLU A 844 30.67 -6.34 8.53
C GLU A 844 30.03 -5.22 9.36
N LYS A 845 30.46 -5.04 10.60
CA LYS A 845 30.06 -3.88 11.42
C LYS A 845 30.93 -2.67 11.11
N ILE A 846 30.62 -1.96 10.03
CA ILE A 846 31.37 -0.77 9.59
C ILE A 846 31.19 0.46 10.49
N GLY A 847 30.17 0.49 11.38
CA GLY A 847 29.91 1.61 12.28
C GLY A 847 29.29 1.22 13.62
N GLY A 848 29.51 2.06 14.65
CA GLY A 848 28.91 1.91 15.98
C GLY A 848 29.80 1.22 17.03
N PRO A 849 29.27 0.97 18.25
CA PRO A 849 29.98 0.32 19.36
C PRO A 849 30.47 -1.11 19.07
N ALA A 850 31.06 -1.78 20.07
CA ALA A 850 31.40 -3.21 19.95
C ALA A 850 30.12 -4.06 19.81
N ALA A 851 30.13 -5.01 18.87
CA ALA A 851 29.05 -5.96 18.62
C ALA A 851 29.64 -7.28 18.10
N THR A 852 29.01 -8.39 18.45
CA THR A 852 29.37 -9.73 17.99
C THR A 852 28.41 -10.17 16.88
N ILE A 853 28.91 -10.32 15.66
CA ILE A 853 28.17 -10.94 14.56
C ILE A 853 28.32 -12.46 14.72
N VAL A 854 27.21 -13.17 14.95
CA VAL A 854 27.23 -14.60 15.31
C VAL A 854 27.56 -15.48 14.11
N SER A 855 26.98 -15.18 12.95
CA SER A 855 27.19 -15.91 11.69
C SER A 855 27.39 -14.94 10.53
N PRO A 856 28.52 -14.20 10.45
CA PRO A 856 28.72 -13.15 9.43
C PRO A 856 28.59 -13.68 8.00
N ALA A 857 28.87 -14.97 7.77
CA ALA A 857 28.75 -15.66 6.49
C ALA A 857 27.29 -15.99 6.04
N SER A 858 26.27 -15.64 6.82
CA SER A 858 24.88 -16.09 6.62
C SER A 858 23.93 -14.99 6.18
N ALA A 859 23.02 -15.33 5.25
CA ALA A 859 21.96 -14.43 4.78
C ALA A 859 21.16 -13.80 5.93
N ARG A 860 20.87 -14.60 6.96
CA ARG A 860 20.33 -14.14 8.24
C ARG A 860 21.37 -14.37 9.32
N THR A 861 21.75 -13.31 10.03
CA THR A 861 22.74 -13.39 11.12
C THR A 861 22.21 -12.69 12.36
N ALA A 862 22.46 -13.26 13.53
CA ALA A 862 22.25 -12.55 14.78
C ALA A 862 23.45 -11.64 15.05
N VAL A 863 23.20 -10.37 15.34
CA VAL A 863 24.22 -9.45 15.88
C VAL A 863 23.86 -9.17 17.34
N SER A 864 24.80 -9.42 18.24
CA SER A 864 24.55 -9.54 19.68
C SER A 864 25.63 -8.83 20.53
N GLY A 865 25.39 -8.71 21.83
CA GLY A 865 26.20 -7.84 22.70
C GLY A 865 25.99 -6.35 22.41
N LEU A 866 24.90 -6.00 21.73
CA LEU A 866 24.58 -4.63 21.36
C LEU A 866 24.25 -3.82 22.61
N VAL A 867 25.21 -3.00 23.05
CA VAL A 867 24.95 -1.92 24.00
C VAL A 867 24.18 -0.79 23.31
N VAL A 868 23.66 0.14 24.11
CA VAL A 868 23.11 1.42 23.68
C VAL A 868 23.97 2.08 22.59
N GLY A 869 23.35 2.41 21.46
CA GLY A 869 24.00 3.11 20.34
C GLY A 869 23.38 2.79 18.98
N SER A 870 23.81 3.54 17.97
CA SER A 870 23.56 3.20 16.56
C SER A 870 24.72 2.36 16.01
N TYR A 871 24.38 1.30 15.29
CA TYR A 871 25.30 0.41 14.59
C TYR A 871 24.98 0.46 13.10
N THR A 872 26.01 0.51 12.26
CA THR A 872 25.85 0.32 10.82
C THR A 872 26.50 -0.99 10.45
N PHE A 873 25.70 -1.91 9.94
CA PHE A 873 26.16 -3.17 9.39
C PHE A 873 26.06 -3.09 7.86
N GLU A 874 27.17 -3.38 7.19
CA GLU A 874 27.22 -3.53 5.75
C GLU A 874 27.10 -5.02 5.41
N LEU A 875 26.16 -5.34 4.53
CA LEU A 875 26.07 -6.64 3.88
C LEU A 875 26.82 -6.56 2.55
N THR A 876 27.83 -7.40 2.38
CA THR A 876 28.35 -7.76 1.07
C THR A 876 27.68 -9.07 0.64
N VAL A 877 27.26 -9.19 -0.62
CA VAL A 877 26.83 -10.48 -1.20
C VAL A 877 27.66 -10.82 -2.43
N THR A 878 27.92 -12.10 -2.64
CA THR A 878 28.65 -12.64 -3.78
C THR A 878 27.82 -13.69 -4.51
N ASP A 879 27.68 -13.53 -5.83
CA ASP A 879 27.02 -14.48 -6.72
C ASP A 879 27.86 -15.74 -7.00
N ASN A 880 27.28 -16.71 -7.72
CA ASN A 880 27.90 -17.99 -8.04
C ASN A 880 29.01 -17.94 -9.11
N LYS A 881 29.44 -16.75 -9.56
CA LYS A 881 30.48 -16.54 -10.57
C LYS A 881 31.56 -15.52 -10.09
N GLY A 882 31.36 -14.88 -8.95
CA GLY A 882 32.36 -14.14 -8.16
C GLY A 882 32.27 -12.62 -8.11
N ILE A 883 31.19 -11.97 -8.57
CA ILE A 883 31.03 -10.50 -8.40
C ILE A 883 30.36 -10.19 -7.05
N THR A 884 30.67 -9.02 -6.49
CA THR A 884 30.18 -8.57 -5.19
C THR A 884 29.35 -7.29 -5.28
N ALA A 885 28.30 -7.19 -4.47
CA ALA A 885 27.58 -5.94 -4.22
C ALA A 885 27.37 -5.70 -2.72
N LYS A 886 27.05 -4.45 -2.35
CA LYS A 886 26.98 -3.99 -0.95
C LYS A 886 25.71 -3.18 -0.68
N ASP A 887 25.12 -3.38 0.49
CA ASP A 887 24.03 -2.56 1.05
C ASP A 887 24.18 -2.43 2.58
N ARG A 888 23.49 -1.47 3.22
CA ARG A 888 23.70 -1.10 4.63
C ARG A 888 22.40 -1.01 5.42
N VAL A 889 22.39 -1.63 6.59
CA VAL A 889 21.30 -1.53 7.57
C VAL A 889 21.80 -0.85 8.84
N THR A 890 21.00 0.10 9.34
CA THR A 890 21.22 0.71 10.64
C THR A 890 20.45 -0.07 11.70
N VAL A 891 21.15 -0.61 12.69
CA VAL A 891 20.53 -1.12 13.92
C VAL A 891 20.69 -0.07 14.99
N THR A 892 19.59 0.57 15.36
CA THR A 892 19.53 1.56 16.42
C THR A 892 19.06 0.87 17.70
N VAL A 893 19.99 0.70 18.65
CA VAL A 893 19.72 0.08 19.96
C VAL A 893 19.55 1.16 20.99
N TYR A 894 18.32 1.27 21.47
CA TYR A 894 17.99 2.04 22.65
C TYR A 894 17.75 1.06 23.80
N PRO A 895 17.56 1.57 25.01
CA PRO A 895 17.08 0.82 26.15
C PRO A 895 15.53 0.60 26.16
N GLU A 896 14.91 0.46 27.33
CA GLU A 896 13.78 -0.44 27.61
C GLU A 896 12.28 0.07 27.61
N GLY A 897 11.78 1.30 27.34
CA GLY A 897 12.27 2.61 26.91
C GLY A 897 11.15 3.69 26.75
N HIS A 898 10.54 3.83 25.56
CA HIS A 898 9.74 4.96 24.99
C HIS A 898 8.32 4.51 24.45
N LYS A 899 7.40 5.32 23.86
CA LYS A 899 6.07 5.01 23.16
C LYS A 899 5.56 6.06 22.06
N SER A 900 4.29 6.59 21.88
CA SER A 900 3.84 7.68 20.86
C SER A 900 2.58 8.63 21.17
N PRO A 901 2.43 9.89 20.65
CA PRO A 901 1.40 10.95 21.01
C PRO A 901 0.02 11.03 20.28
N VAL A 902 -0.89 12.01 20.57
CA VAL A 902 -2.33 12.11 20.10
C VAL A 902 -2.86 13.52 19.72
N ALA A 903 -3.79 13.63 18.73
CA ALA A 903 -4.42 14.87 18.22
C ALA A 903 -5.97 14.88 18.24
N ASN A 904 -6.62 16.06 18.20
CA ASN A 904 -8.08 16.24 18.13
C ASN A 904 -8.48 17.60 17.51
N ALA A 905 -9.24 17.59 16.41
CA ALA A 905 -9.60 18.78 15.62
C ALA A 905 -11.02 19.37 15.89
N GLY A 906 -11.73 18.88 16.90
CA GLY A 906 -13.06 19.40 17.26
C GLY A 906 -14.22 18.80 16.47
N ARG A 907 -15.27 19.59 16.19
CA ARG A 907 -16.51 19.14 15.51
C ARG A 907 -16.87 20.01 14.31
N SER A 908 -17.50 19.42 13.31
CA SER A 908 -17.87 20.08 12.06
C SER A 908 -18.87 21.23 12.23
N VAL A 909 -18.83 22.20 11.32
CA VAL A 909 -19.58 23.48 11.40
C VAL A 909 -20.29 23.81 10.07
N THR A 910 -21.29 24.68 10.10
CA THR A 910 -21.97 25.20 8.89
C THR A 910 -22.34 26.67 9.07
N ILE A 911 -22.14 27.49 8.03
CA ILE A 911 -22.44 28.94 8.00
C ILE A 911 -23.10 29.33 6.65
N THR A 912 -23.70 30.52 6.60
CA THR A 912 -24.30 31.11 5.39
C THR A 912 -23.73 32.51 5.16
N LEU A 913 -23.41 32.84 3.91
CA LEU A 913 -23.01 34.18 3.51
C LEU A 913 -24.11 35.22 3.86
N PRO A 914 -23.75 36.48 4.15
CA PRO A 914 -22.42 37.08 4.08
C PRO A 914 -21.45 36.70 5.22
N VAL A 915 -21.83 35.81 6.15
CA VAL A 915 -20.91 35.27 7.16
C VAL A 915 -19.86 34.40 6.47
N SER A 916 -18.68 34.97 6.25
CA SER A 916 -17.53 34.40 5.53
C SER A 916 -16.38 34.04 6.48
N ALA A 917 -16.68 33.77 7.76
CA ALA A 917 -15.69 33.42 8.78
C ALA A 917 -16.21 32.41 9.83
N VAL A 918 -15.31 31.61 10.40
CA VAL A 918 -15.60 30.63 11.46
C VAL A 918 -14.40 30.42 12.40
N LYS A 919 -14.63 29.85 13.59
CA LYS A 919 -13.59 29.37 14.52
C LYS A 919 -13.40 27.85 14.38
N LEU A 920 -12.15 27.39 14.39
CA LEU A 920 -11.75 25.99 14.64
C LEU A 920 -11.16 25.86 16.05
N ASP A 921 -11.34 24.70 16.68
CA ASP A 921 -10.97 24.48 18.08
C ASP A 921 -10.40 23.07 18.29
N GLY A 922 -9.10 23.00 18.56
CA GLY A 922 -8.34 21.78 18.75
C GLY A 922 -7.72 21.68 20.15
N SER A 923 -8.16 22.52 21.08
CA SER A 923 -7.69 22.59 22.48
C SER A 923 -7.88 21.30 23.29
N ALA A 924 -8.63 20.33 22.74
CA ALA A 924 -8.79 18.98 23.26
C ALA A 924 -7.74 17.97 22.72
N SER A 925 -6.72 18.43 22.00
CA SER A 925 -5.53 17.64 21.63
C SER A 925 -4.59 17.53 22.82
N TYR A 926 -3.85 16.41 22.92
CA TYR A 926 -2.90 16.21 23.99
C TYR A 926 -1.87 15.14 23.62
N SER A 927 -0.59 15.40 23.89
CA SER A 927 0.31 14.29 24.17
C SER A 927 -0.22 13.65 25.46
N PRO A 928 -0.52 12.34 25.53
CA PRO A 928 -1.06 11.72 26.76
C PRO A 928 -0.11 11.76 27.96
N ASP A 929 1.06 12.31 27.72
CA ASP A 929 2.22 12.44 28.54
C ASP A 929 3.21 13.40 27.84
N GLY A 930 4.00 14.18 28.59
CA GLY A 930 4.62 15.36 27.99
C GLY A 930 3.53 16.37 27.61
N GLN A 931 3.71 17.14 26.54
CA GLN A 931 2.86 18.26 26.15
C GLN A 931 2.84 18.47 24.64
N LEU A 932 1.91 19.26 24.11
CA LEU A 932 1.94 19.70 22.71
C LEU A 932 2.62 21.07 22.59
N VAL A 933 3.71 21.15 21.82
CA VAL A 933 4.45 22.42 21.59
C VAL A 933 4.15 23.04 20.23
N LYS A 934 3.60 22.27 19.30
CA LYS A 934 3.17 22.76 18.00
C LYS A 934 1.76 22.28 17.71
N TYR A 935 0.90 23.23 17.35
CA TYR A 935 -0.33 22.97 16.63
C TYR A 935 -0.09 23.43 15.18
N PHE A 936 -0.70 22.75 14.21
CA PHE A 936 -0.61 23.13 12.80
C PHE A 936 -1.89 22.76 12.06
N TRP A 937 -2.74 23.76 11.82
CA TRP A 937 -3.93 23.66 11.00
C TRP A 937 -3.62 23.88 9.53
N GLN A 938 -3.96 22.91 8.68
CA GLN A 938 -3.90 23.03 7.23
C GLN A 938 -5.25 22.71 6.60
N ARG A 939 -5.62 23.42 5.54
CA ARG A 939 -6.80 23.09 4.73
C ARG A 939 -6.45 21.90 3.83
N ILE A 940 -7.19 20.80 3.99
CA ILE A 940 -7.11 19.61 3.13
C ILE A 940 -8.00 19.78 1.90
N PHE A 941 -9.18 20.40 2.07
CA PHE A 941 -10.20 20.53 1.02
C PHE A 941 -10.95 21.87 1.10
N GLY A 942 -11.53 22.30 -0.02
CA GLY A 942 -12.32 23.53 -0.14
C GLY A 942 -11.58 24.68 -0.83
N ASP A 943 -12.32 25.76 -1.14
CA ASP A 943 -11.83 26.86 -1.97
C ASP A 943 -10.56 27.52 -1.43
N VAL A 944 -9.67 27.92 -2.34
CA VAL A 944 -8.33 28.45 -2.03
C VAL A 944 -8.34 29.85 -1.43
N GLY A 945 -9.39 30.65 -1.67
CA GLY A 945 -9.54 32.03 -1.19
C GLY A 945 -9.67 32.14 0.33
N ALA A 946 -10.21 31.10 0.99
CA ALA A 946 -10.31 31.08 2.45
C ALA A 946 -8.91 31.06 3.11
N GLN A 947 -8.74 31.79 4.22
CA GLN A 947 -7.47 31.96 4.92
C GLN A 947 -7.56 31.49 6.37
N ILE A 948 -6.57 30.72 6.85
CA ILE A 948 -6.49 30.29 8.25
C ILE A 948 -5.59 31.27 9.03
N ILE A 949 -6.19 31.99 9.96
CA ILE A 949 -5.54 32.89 10.91
C ILE A 949 -5.25 32.10 12.20
N SER A 950 -4.06 32.30 12.78
CA SER A 950 -3.57 31.55 13.95
C SER A 950 -3.48 30.04 13.72
N ALA A 951 -3.10 29.62 12.50
CA ALA A 951 -2.94 28.22 12.12
C ALA A 951 -1.92 27.43 12.97
N ASP A 952 -1.03 28.12 13.70
CA ASP A 952 -0.04 27.53 14.59
C ASP A 952 -0.50 27.34 16.05
N LYS A 953 -1.80 27.58 16.32
CA LYS A 953 -2.41 27.54 17.67
C LYS A 953 -3.46 26.44 17.82
N ASP A 954 -3.82 26.15 19.06
CA ASP A 954 -4.96 25.31 19.43
C ASP A 954 -6.29 25.89 18.94
N ILE A 955 -6.42 27.22 18.95
CA ILE A 955 -7.54 27.98 18.39
C ILE A 955 -7.12 28.69 17.09
N ALA A 956 -7.74 28.31 15.99
CA ALA A 956 -7.59 28.97 14.69
C ALA A 956 -8.92 29.60 14.23
N PHE A 957 -8.85 30.56 13.31
CA PHE A 957 -10.01 31.17 12.66
C PHE A 957 -9.86 31.06 11.15
N VAL A 958 -10.93 30.70 10.43
CA VAL A 958 -10.93 30.73 8.97
C VAL A 958 -11.77 31.91 8.51
N THR A 959 -11.25 32.70 7.56
CA THR A 959 -11.91 33.88 6.98
C THR A 959 -11.88 33.82 5.45
N GLY A 960 -12.61 34.70 4.75
CA GLY A 960 -12.65 34.71 3.28
C GLY A 960 -13.37 33.50 2.67
N LEU A 961 -14.27 32.88 3.45
CA LEU A 961 -15.05 31.72 3.03
C LEU A 961 -16.13 32.11 2.01
N VAL A 962 -16.12 31.43 0.85
CA VAL A 962 -17.19 31.46 -0.17
C VAL A 962 -18.02 30.18 -0.13
N LYS A 963 -19.19 30.13 -0.79
CA LYS A 963 -20.05 28.92 -0.84
C LYS A 963 -19.24 27.68 -1.27
N GLY A 964 -19.36 26.60 -0.48
CA GLY A 964 -18.61 25.36 -0.70
C GLY A 964 -18.46 24.49 0.55
N LEU A 965 -17.85 23.32 0.37
CA LEU A 965 -17.44 22.42 1.46
C LEU A 965 -15.92 22.51 1.64
N TYR A 966 -15.48 22.54 2.89
CA TYR A 966 -14.08 22.66 3.30
C TYR A 966 -13.73 21.58 4.33
N GLU A 967 -12.47 21.15 4.36
CA GLU A 967 -11.92 20.27 5.40
C GLU A 967 -10.56 20.79 5.86
N PHE A 968 -10.33 20.71 7.17
CA PHE A 968 -9.12 21.17 7.84
C PHE A 968 -8.54 20.06 8.70
N MET A 969 -7.23 19.84 8.63
CA MET A 969 -6.49 18.92 9.48
C MET A 969 -5.68 19.71 10.50
N LEU A 970 -5.82 19.36 11.77
CA LEU A 970 -4.86 19.71 12.79
C LEU A 970 -3.82 18.59 12.88
N THR A 971 -2.56 18.91 12.64
CA THR A 971 -1.41 18.14 13.11
C THR A 971 -0.89 18.75 14.40
N VAL A 972 -0.59 17.94 15.39
CA VAL A 972 0.11 18.36 16.61
C VAL A 972 1.47 17.70 16.66
N THR A 973 2.49 18.49 16.93
CA THR A 973 3.81 17.99 17.32
C THR A 973 3.89 18.09 18.83
N ASP A 974 4.15 16.96 19.47
CA ASP A 974 4.39 16.92 20.90
C ASP A 974 5.76 17.55 21.26
N ASP A 975 6.05 17.69 22.55
CA ASP A 975 7.06 18.58 23.13
C ASP A 975 8.52 18.30 22.74
N LYS A 976 8.69 17.34 21.84
CA LYS A 976 9.88 16.53 21.67
C LYS A 976 9.93 15.82 20.28
N GLY A 977 8.84 15.69 19.52
CA GLY A 977 8.96 15.68 18.05
C GLY A 977 8.41 14.47 17.28
N GLU A 978 7.42 13.75 17.81
CA GLU A 978 6.51 12.97 16.95
C GLU A 978 5.27 13.78 16.62
N ASN A 979 4.49 13.28 15.66
CA ASN A 979 3.33 13.97 15.13
C ASN A 979 2.10 13.07 15.16
N ALA A 980 0.97 13.63 15.57
CA ALA A 980 -0.36 13.03 15.44
C ALA A 980 -1.29 14.01 14.71
N SER A 981 -2.32 13.51 14.02
CA SER A 981 -3.22 14.36 13.21
C SER A 981 -4.69 13.96 13.32
N ALA A 982 -5.60 14.94 13.16
CA ALA A 982 -7.06 14.75 13.14
C ALA A 982 -7.73 15.80 12.22
N THR A 983 -8.92 15.53 11.67
CA THR A 983 -9.62 16.45 10.73
C THR A 983 -11.00 16.92 11.20
N VAL A 984 -11.48 18.02 10.60
CA VAL A 984 -12.79 18.65 10.84
C VAL A 984 -13.33 19.32 9.57
N THR A 985 -14.65 19.26 9.34
CA THR A 985 -15.30 19.76 8.11
C THR A 985 -16.17 21.00 8.34
N LEU A 986 -16.31 21.83 7.31
CA LEU A 986 -17.01 23.12 7.34
C LEU A 986 -17.81 23.30 6.04
N THR A 987 -19.11 23.61 6.15
CA THR A 987 -19.96 23.93 4.98
C THR A 987 -20.34 25.42 4.98
N VAL A 988 -20.30 26.04 3.80
CA VAL A 988 -20.59 27.45 3.57
C VAL A 988 -21.64 27.56 2.46
N LEU A 989 -22.66 28.40 2.65
CA LEU A 989 -23.82 28.53 1.76
C LEU A 989 -23.96 29.99 1.29
N ASP A 990 -24.71 30.25 0.21
CA ASP A 990 -24.88 31.61 -0.33
C ASP A 990 -26.00 32.41 0.35
N ASP A 991 -25.91 33.75 0.26
CA ASP A 991 -27.02 34.65 0.61
C ASP A 991 -28.14 34.56 -0.45
N ASN A 992 -27.76 34.25 -1.70
CA ASN A 992 -28.65 33.91 -2.82
C ASN A 992 -29.04 32.41 -2.89
N ASP A 993 -28.76 31.59 -1.85
CA ASP A 993 -29.25 30.19 -1.82
C ASP A 993 -30.77 30.05 -1.60
N HIS A 994 -31.48 31.19 -1.58
CA HIS A 994 -32.94 31.31 -1.75
C HIS A 994 -33.39 31.14 -3.21
N GLY A 995 -32.84 30.17 -3.95
CA GLY A 995 -33.16 29.98 -5.38
C GLY A 995 -32.84 28.62 -6.00
N SER A 996 -31.97 27.81 -5.40
CA SER A 996 -31.95 26.37 -5.68
C SER A 996 -32.70 25.64 -4.58
N ARG A 997 -33.88 25.10 -4.90
CA ARG A 997 -34.82 24.42 -3.98
C ARG A 997 -34.10 23.52 -2.99
N ARG A 998 -33.83 24.06 -1.79
CA ARG A 998 -32.99 23.40 -0.81
C ARG A 998 -33.74 22.26 -0.15
N ILE A 999 -33.41 21.04 -0.57
CA ILE A 999 -33.94 19.80 0.01
C ILE A 999 -33.05 19.43 1.21
N VAL A 1000 -33.57 19.61 2.42
CA VAL A 1000 -32.92 19.17 3.65
C VAL A 1000 -33.53 17.85 4.12
N LEU A 1001 -32.68 16.84 4.32
CA LEU A 1001 -33.03 15.56 4.94
C LEU A 1001 -32.27 15.43 6.27
N PHE A 1002 -32.97 15.48 7.41
CA PHE A 1002 -32.35 15.42 8.73
C PHE A 1002 -33.18 14.61 9.75
N PRO A 1003 -32.55 13.86 10.68
CA PRO A 1003 -31.13 13.52 10.72
C PRO A 1003 -30.76 12.54 9.59
N ASN A 1004 -29.48 12.45 9.25
CA ASN A 1004 -28.98 11.51 8.26
C ASN A 1004 -27.56 11.06 8.70
N PRO A 1005 -27.40 9.86 9.30
CA PRO A 1005 -28.40 8.80 9.47
C PRO A 1005 -29.60 9.14 10.36
N SER A 1006 -30.71 8.41 10.21
CA SER A 1006 -31.89 8.48 11.10
C SER A 1006 -32.42 7.10 11.49
N SER A 1007 -32.95 6.98 12.71
CA SER A 1007 -33.52 5.74 13.27
C SER A 1007 -35.00 5.55 12.97
N ASP A 1008 -35.80 6.60 12.91
CA ASP A 1008 -37.27 6.49 12.92
C ASP A 1008 -37.97 7.42 11.93
N PHE A 1009 -37.51 8.67 11.85
CA PHE A 1009 -38.16 9.70 11.07
C PHE A 1009 -37.14 10.57 10.34
N LEU A 1010 -37.42 10.88 9.08
CA LEU A 1010 -36.61 11.76 8.26
C LEU A 1010 -37.39 13.05 8.02
N GLN A 1011 -36.95 14.17 8.59
CA GLN A 1011 -37.53 15.47 8.27
C GLN A 1011 -37.16 15.81 6.84
N LEU A 1012 -38.15 15.88 5.95
CA LEU A 1012 -38.02 16.45 4.62
C LEU A 1012 -38.46 17.91 4.68
N ARG A 1013 -37.50 18.81 4.52
CA ARG A 1013 -37.75 20.25 4.39
C ARG A 1013 -37.37 20.73 3.00
N LEU A 1014 -38.29 21.44 2.37
CA LEU A 1014 -38.07 22.26 1.19
C LEU A 1014 -38.21 23.73 1.62
N ASP A 1015 -37.21 24.56 1.31
CA ASP A 1015 -37.20 25.97 1.73
C ASP A 1015 -38.07 26.91 0.86
N GLU A 1016 -38.82 26.36 -0.10
CA GLU A 1016 -39.75 27.08 -0.98
C GLU A 1016 -41.16 26.44 -0.97
N ALA A 1017 -42.18 27.24 -1.31
CA ALA A 1017 -43.53 26.74 -1.54
C ALA A 1017 -43.64 26.06 -2.91
N LEU A 1018 -44.37 24.95 -2.98
CA LEU A 1018 -44.47 24.12 -4.18
C LEU A 1018 -45.20 24.82 -5.34
N THR A 1019 -44.55 24.95 -6.50
CA THR A 1019 -45.19 25.44 -7.75
C THR A 1019 -46.11 24.39 -8.39
N ASP A 1020 -45.77 23.12 -8.19
CA ASP A 1020 -46.41 21.95 -8.77
C ASP A 1020 -46.63 20.90 -7.68
N ASN A 1021 -47.53 19.94 -7.92
CA ASN A 1021 -47.57 18.74 -7.09
C ASN A 1021 -46.25 17.95 -7.24
N ILE A 1022 -45.70 17.46 -6.14
CA ILE A 1022 -44.52 16.58 -6.15
C ILE A 1022 -44.83 15.24 -5.49
N SER A 1023 -44.17 14.19 -5.99
CA SER A 1023 -44.07 12.90 -5.33
C SER A 1023 -42.66 12.68 -4.82
N VAL A 1024 -42.57 12.08 -3.64
CA VAL A 1024 -41.34 11.68 -2.96
C VAL A 1024 -41.33 10.17 -2.88
N HIS A 1025 -40.32 9.55 -3.50
CA HIS A 1025 -40.20 8.11 -3.69
C HIS A 1025 -38.94 7.60 -3.00
N ILE A 1026 -39.09 6.64 -2.08
CA ILE A 1026 -37.97 5.98 -1.40
C ILE A 1026 -37.69 4.63 -2.08
N TYR A 1027 -36.49 4.50 -2.63
CA TYR A 1027 -35.99 3.30 -3.29
C TYR A 1027 -34.90 2.62 -2.46
N SER A 1028 -34.80 1.29 -2.54
CA SER A 1028 -33.60 0.56 -2.12
C SER A 1028 -32.38 1.00 -2.95
N ILE A 1029 -31.18 0.74 -2.44
CA ILE A 1029 -29.93 0.87 -3.22
C ILE A 1029 -29.92 0.02 -4.52
N THR A 1030 -30.80 -0.99 -4.59
CA THR A 1030 -31.04 -1.84 -5.78
C THR A 1030 -32.17 -1.34 -6.71
N GLY A 1031 -32.65 -0.11 -6.52
CA GLY A 1031 -33.64 0.53 -7.41
C GLY A 1031 -35.09 0.06 -7.23
N LYS A 1032 -35.42 -0.71 -6.19
CA LYS A 1032 -36.80 -1.13 -5.91
C LYS A 1032 -37.53 -0.03 -5.13
N LEU A 1033 -38.65 0.46 -5.64
CA LEU A 1033 -39.54 1.39 -4.91
C LEU A 1033 -40.11 0.72 -3.66
N ILE A 1034 -40.06 1.41 -2.52
CA ILE A 1034 -40.52 0.92 -1.22
C ILE A 1034 -41.70 1.74 -0.69
N GLN A 1035 -41.62 3.06 -0.76
CA GLN A 1035 -42.62 3.96 -0.16
C GLN A 1035 -42.72 5.27 -0.96
N THR A 1036 -43.94 5.82 -1.01
CA THR A 1036 -44.25 7.08 -1.72
C THR A 1036 -45.02 8.03 -0.81
N TYR A 1037 -44.70 9.31 -0.86
CA TYR A 1037 -45.47 10.41 -0.30
C TYR A 1037 -45.78 11.42 -1.42
N THR A 1038 -46.86 12.21 -1.30
CA THR A 1038 -47.24 13.19 -2.33
C THR A 1038 -47.69 14.48 -1.68
N PHE A 1039 -47.12 15.61 -2.12
CA PHE A 1039 -47.37 16.94 -1.59
C PHE A 1039 -47.92 17.84 -2.71
N LYS A 1040 -48.86 18.75 -2.38
CA LYS A 1040 -49.60 19.54 -3.37
C LYS A 1040 -49.00 20.92 -3.59
N GLN A 1041 -49.15 21.46 -4.79
CA GLN A 1041 -48.82 22.85 -5.10
C GLN A 1041 -49.46 23.83 -4.09
N GLY A 1042 -48.75 24.91 -3.77
CA GLY A 1042 -49.12 25.89 -2.74
C GLY A 1042 -48.79 25.47 -1.30
N THR A 1043 -48.34 24.23 -1.07
CA THR A 1043 -47.89 23.78 0.26
C THR A 1043 -46.39 24.05 0.42
N THR A 1044 -45.96 24.53 1.59
CA THR A 1044 -44.54 24.51 2.00
C THR A 1044 -44.26 23.17 2.67
N VAL A 1045 -43.27 22.40 2.19
CA VAL A 1045 -43.00 21.07 2.73
C VAL A 1045 -41.98 21.16 3.86
N GLN A 1046 -42.43 20.94 5.09
CA GLN A 1046 -41.58 20.71 6.27
C GLN A 1046 -42.17 19.51 7.03
N GLU A 1047 -42.02 18.33 6.43
CA GLU A 1047 -42.85 17.15 6.68
C GLU A 1047 -42.03 15.96 7.15
N GLN A 1048 -42.56 15.25 8.15
CA GLN A 1048 -41.83 14.20 8.86
C GLN A 1048 -42.12 12.82 8.24
N LEU A 1049 -41.19 12.32 7.42
CA LEU A 1049 -41.32 11.04 6.75
C LEU A 1049 -41.07 9.89 7.74
N ASP A 1050 -42.11 9.10 8.04
CA ASP A 1050 -42.00 7.89 8.87
C ASP A 1050 -41.26 6.77 8.13
N ILE A 1051 -40.02 6.51 8.55
CA ILE A 1051 -39.12 5.50 7.98
C ILE A 1051 -38.93 4.28 8.90
N ARG A 1052 -39.70 4.14 9.98
CA ARG A 1052 -39.61 3.01 10.95
C ARG A 1052 -39.85 1.63 10.33
N LYS A 1053 -40.46 1.58 9.14
CA LYS A 1053 -40.71 0.36 8.35
C LYS A 1053 -39.56 -0.02 7.41
N LEU A 1054 -38.54 0.84 7.27
CA LEU A 1054 -37.30 0.51 6.58
C LEU A 1054 -36.38 -0.26 7.52
N VAL A 1055 -35.65 -1.24 6.98
CA VAL A 1055 -34.57 -1.91 7.72
C VAL A 1055 -33.32 -1.03 7.72
N PRO A 1056 -32.39 -1.17 8.68
CA PRO A 1056 -31.10 -0.47 8.64
C PRO A 1056 -30.39 -0.69 7.30
N GLY A 1057 -29.90 0.40 6.68
CA GLY A 1057 -29.35 0.37 5.33
C GLY A 1057 -29.36 1.71 4.60
N ILE A 1058 -28.92 1.69 3.35
CA ILE A 1058 -28.82 2.87 2.48
C ILE A 1058 -30.00 2.91 1.51
N TYR A 1059 -30.64 4.08 1.42
CA TYR A 1059 -31.81 4.33 0.57
C TYR A 1059 -31.59 5.57 -0.29
N MET A 1060 -32.24 5.58 -1.46
CA MET A 1060 -32.30 6.74 -2.36
C MET A 1060 -33.70 7.33 -2.30
N LEU A 1061 -33.78 8.61 -1.91
CA LEU A 1061 -35.02 9.38 -1.86
C LEU A 1061 -35.05 10.32 -3.08
N GLN A 1062 -35.92 10.02 -4.03
CA GLN A 1062 -36.17 10.82 -5.21
C GLN A 1062 -37.35 11.78 -4.95
N ILE A 1063 -37.25 13.02 -5.43
CA ILE A 1063 -38.32 14.02 -5.39
C ILE A 1063 -38.56 14.50 -6.82
N THR A 1064 -39.79 14.38 -7.32
CA THR A 1064 -40.12 14.80 -8.69
C THR A 1064 -41.53 15.35 -8.85
N ASN A 1065 -41.70 16.29 -9.79
CA ASN A 1065 -43.01 16.73 -10.27
C ASN A 1065 -43.50 15.96 -11.52
N GLY A 1066 -42.72 14.97 -11.99
CA GLY A 1066 -43.02 14.19 -13.20
C GLY A 1066 -42.80 14.94 -14.52
N LYS A 1067 -42.10 16.08 -14.51
CA LYS A 1067 -41.81 16.92 -15.69
C LYS A 1067 -40.31 17.20 -15.82
N ASP A 1068 -39.84 18.20 -15.09
CA ASP A 1068 -38.55 18.89 -15.20
C ASP A 1068 -37.80 18.91 -13.86
N PHE A 1069 -38.52 18.90 -12.74
CA PHE A 1069 -37.95 18.74 -11.41
C PHE A 1069 -37.82 17.25 -11.07
N ASN A 1070 -36.59 16.77 -10.90
CA ASN A 1070 -36.29 15.38 -10.55
C ASN A 1070 -34.93 15.28 -9.81
N GLU A 1071 -34.98 15.44 -8.49
CA GLU A 1071 -33.82 15.40 -7.59
C GLU A 1071 -33.73 14.04 -6.89
N THR A 1072 -32.52 13.56 -6.58
CA THR A 1072 -32.34 12.26 -5.88
C THR A 1072 -31.23 12.31 -4.84
N ILE A 1073 -31.56 12.01 -3.59
CA ILE A 1073 -30.68 12.18 -2.43
C ILE A 1073 -30.55 10.88 -1.65
N LYS A 1074 -29.32 10.54 -1.26
CA LYS A 1074 -28.99 9.37 -0.45
C LYS A 1074 -29.22 9.64 1.04
N PHE A 1075 -29.91 8.75 1.73
CA PHE A 1075 -29.96 8.74 3.20
C PHE A 1075 -29.68 7.36 3.79
N VAL A 1076 -29.29 7.35 5.05
CA VAL A 1076 -28.99 6.14 5.82
C VAL A 1076 -30.05 5.94 6.90
N LYS A 1077 -30.72 4.79 6.88
CA LYS A 1077 -31.49 4.28 8.01
C LYS A 1077 -30.51 3.58 8.95
N SER A 1078 -30.37 4.08 10.18
CA SER A 1078 -29.69 3.39 11.29
C SER A 1078 -30.63 2.43 12.00
#